data_AF-A0A8J3UR61-F1
#
_entry.id   AF-A0A8J3UR61-F1
#
_cell.length_a   1.000
_cell.length_b   1.000
_cell.length_c   1.000
_cell.angle_alpha   90.00
_cell.angle_beta   90.00
_cell.angle_gamma   90.00
#
_symmetry.space_group_name_H-M   'P 1'
#
loop_
_entity.id
_entity.type
_entity.pdbx_description
1 polymer ?
#
loop_
_entity_poly.entity_id
_entity_poly.type
_entity_poly.pdbx_seq_one_letter_code
_entity_poly.pdbx_strand_id
1 'polypeptide(L)'
;MRRFARALAVALVVGVPVLAGGTGVAAGKTQVQLASGGQTAGHGQGSGPGYETAVPGESVEADRTDKTIAPGIKLTSFDTFGRDGWMRAHVLNADLSDSRVDVGLVGGKLTETRPLSKSADAQGAVGAVNGDYYDINQTNAVIGPQVRAGELSKATTQAGTVAAIGEDKVARLANALLEGTVTVAGAAHPVASLNSASLPANAVSVFTDQWGPGLRTLIPHSGALVELVVTGGVVSAVNQTVTTTPVPDGGLVVVGQGSAATPLAAAEVGDPVTLDVGLRTDSPAKLRTALGSGEVLVRNGAPIDFPPSTGNDAPKPRTAIGWTDGGRRLLLVAVDGSANFSAGLSFDETAKLLVRLGAREAFMLDGGGSSDIVARTPGDGGVSVVNTPSDGGERPIPSGVGLFTKKGSGTLKGIDVRTAAGRVFPGLTLDVSAAGYDESYAPVAFGRNKVHWDAGRLGTVRDGVLHAGRPGEGDVEAEAGRAHGRADVRVLGDLASVKFSAPSLTLDAGGSGTVRITGFDADGFDAPVTARDADLSYDSDVVKVEPQDDGSLKVTGLAAADGTGTAITVTVQDRVAKLPVAVGLKHVTLAEFGSDEGWGVSTAKAKASVAAVSAADRPDAPAGNQAVALTYDFSGTTGTSAAYAVAKPAPLTLPAGAKRLGLWVYGDGKKHWLRATLRSQGTTNVPFTFASVVDWTGWKWVEGALPAGFSEPITLTNVYIVETSDLVKDAGQLKFDALTALVGQDLSADVPAVPDPFVLEQDDVGKQRWRFAIMSDLHVGSAGGPASFAAQQAAAALKQAVAAKPDFIVINGDFVDNNAPADFALAQQILTANVPASLPVYWTPGNHESGATATGTLDNFLATGRPAQQVFDHKGTRFILLNTTLGGLRASDWSQVPRLQQELAKAAEDRSVKSVAVVFHHPLHDPSGAGASQFSDQREAGLVEEWLAGFRESAGKPVALFTGHAHTAAAGRADGVLEVTTPAVGKTPYSSADKGGFFGWDLVGVDPTPGRIQSGLPSPDSRDWLTARVNPLIDKVSLAVPGMLAAGASAEVSATGTNTAFGLTFPLRYPASVTWSGDRALAVVESAGQVKAAARRHGVVAVLDLSSGGLTAVRPGQAMITVSSGDQSASATLTVTASH
;
A
#
# COMPACT_ATOMS: atom_id res chain seq x y z
N MET A 1 17.07 36.29 40.30
CA MET A 1 17.50 37.69 40.57
C MET A 1 17.87 38.31 39.22
N ARG A 2 17.50 39.51 38.77
CA ARG A 2 16.74 40.68 39.31
C ARG A 2 15.70 41.11 38.23
N ARG A 3 14.42 41.37 38.57
CA ARG A 3 13.71 42.70 38.66
C ARG A 3 13.70 43.52 37.35
N PHE A 4 12.63 44.21 36.91
CA PHE A 4 11.26 44.55 37.40
C PHE A 4 10.40 44.95 36.14
N ALA A 5 9.13 45.42 36.13
CA ALA A 5 8.14 45.91 37.11
C ALA A 5 6.68 45.57 36.63
N ARG A 6 5.62 45.58 37.47
CA ARG A 6 4.53 46.61 37.67
C ARG A 6 3.66 46.95 36.45
N ALA A 7 2.32 47.11 36.55
CA ALA A 7 1.41 47.39 37.68
C ALA A 7 0.15 46.47 37.64
N LEU A 8 -0.48 46.05 38.76
CA LEU A 8 -1.51 46.75 39.58
C LEU A 8 -2.73 47.27 38.76
N ALA A 9 -4.00 47.07 39.17
CA ALA A 9 -4.52 47.10 40.54
C ALA A 9 -5.87 46.34 40.77
N VAL A 10 -6.05 45.82 42.00
CA VAL A 10 -7.23 45.94 42.92
C VAL A 10 -8.61 45.46 42.42
N ALA A 11 -9.32 44.43 42.93
CA ALA A 11 -9.50 43.79 44.26
C ALA A 11 -10.53 44.45 45.21
N LEU A 12 -11.60 43.72 45.60
CA LEU A 12 -12.39 43.74 46.86
C LEU A 12 -13.66 42.84 46.66
N VAL A 13 -14.31 42.17 47.65
CA VAL A 13 -13.89 41.62 48.95
C VAL A 13 -14.98 40.65 49.51
N VAL A 14 -14.54 39.51 50.07
CA VAL A 14 -15.13 38.66 51.16
C VAL A 14 -16.58 38.11 51.09
N GLY A 15 -16.68 36.78 51.30
CA GLY A 15 -17.89 36.08 51.77
C GLY A 15 -17.66 34.57 51.99
N VAL A 16 -17.56 34.12 53.25
CA VAL A 16 -17.35 32.73 53.75
C VAL A 16 -18.06 32.65 55.13
N PRO A 17 -18.64 31.52 55.63
CA PRO A 17 -18.59 30.12 55.18
C PRO A 17 -19.98 29.43 54.99
N VAL A 18 -20.00 28.15 54.57
CA VAL A 18 -20.53 26.98 55.36
C VAL A 18 -20.46 25.67 54.53
N LEU A 19 -20.44 24.54 55.24
CA LEU A 19 -20.07 23.18 54.86
C LEU A 19 -20.90 22.43 53.77
N ALA A 20 -20.18 21.50 53.13
CA ALA A 20 -20.54 20.13 52.73
C ALA A 20 -21.52 19.86 51.56
N GLY A 21 -21.01 19.11 50.57
CA GLY A 21 -21.81 18.23 49.70
C GLY A 21 -21.34 18.14 48.24
N GLY A 22 -21.09 16.92 47.75
CA GLY A 22 -21.11 16.61 46.30
C GLY A 22 -19.77 16.62 45.57
N THR A 23 -19.29 15.43 45.20
CA THR A 23 -18.17 15.22 44.27
C THR A 23 -18.57 15.51 42.82
N GLY A 24 -17.76 16.28 42.09
CA GLY A 24 -17.96 16.54 40.66
C GLY A 24 -16.78 17.28 40.04
N VAL A 25 -15.63 16.61 39.89
CA VAL A 25 -14.45 17.19 39.24
C VAL A 25 -14.58 17.04 37.73
N ALA A 26 -14.75 18.17 37.02
CA ALA A 26 -14.67 18.21 35.57
C ALA A 26 -13.22 17.98 35.13
N ALA A 27 -13.00 16.94 34.30
CA ALA A 27 -11.72 16.73 33.65
C ALA A 27 -11.57 17.70 32.46
N GLY A 28 -10.68 18.69 32.59
CA GLY A 28 -10.30 19.55 31.49
C GLY A 28 -9.56 18.74 30.42
N LYS A 29 -10.19 18.54 29.26
CA LYS A 29 -9.54 17.91 28.11
C LYS A 29 -8.50 18.86 27.52
N THR A 30 -7.23 18.50 27.63
CA THR A 30 -6.17 19.00 26.74
C THR A 30 -5.62 17.79 26.02
N GLN A 31 -6.23 17.44 24.89
CA GLN A 31 -5.65 16.44 23.99
C GLN A 31 -4.52 17.11 23.23
N VAL A 32 -3.28 16.75 23.55
CA VAL A 32 -2.14 17.04 22.69
C VAL A 32 -2.13 15.97 21.62
N GLN A 33 -2.45 16.37 20.38
CA GLN A 33 -2.32 15.51 19.21
C GLN A 33 -0.82 15.29 18.97
N LEU A 34 -0.35 14.05 19.02
CA LEU A 34 0.97 13.69 18.48
C LEU A 34 0.91 14.02 17.00
N ALA A 35 1.75 14.95 16.54
CA ALA A 35 1.86 15.26 15.13
C ALA A 35 2.44 14.03 14.39
N SER A 36 1.80 13.67 13.28
CA SER A 36 2.33 12.72 12.30
C SER A 36 3.73 13.18 11.86
N GLY A 37 4.69 12.25 11.87
CA GLY A 37 6.08 12.54 11.52
C GLY A 37 6.30 12.88 10.05
N GLY A 38 5.29 12.66 9.20
CA GLY A 38 5.26 12.98 7.78
C GLY A 38 4.69 14.35 7.41
N GLN A 39 4.48 15.30 8.34
CA GLN A 39 4.05 16.65 7.98
C GLN A 39 5.11 17.39 7.16
N THR A 40 5.02 17.26 5.82
CA THR A 40 5.43 18.33 4.91
C THR A 40 4.59 19.55 5.24
N ALA A 41 5.17 20.48 5.99
CA ALA A 41 4.54 21.68 6.49
C ALA A 41 4.47 22.74 5.38
N GLY A 42 3.75 22.39 4.30
CA GLY A 42 3.52 23.23 3.12
C GLY A 42 2.89 24.57 3.48
N HIS A 43 3.73 25.54 3.83
CA HIS A 43 3.32 26.76 4.50
C HIS A 43 2.88 27.86 3.51
N GLY A 44 1.71 27.63 2.92
CA GLY A 44 0.76 28.67 2.52
C GLY A 44 -0.39 28.85 3.52
N GLN A 45 -0.22 28.42 4.77
CA GLN A 45 -1.32 28.27 5.73
C GLN A 45 -1.61 29.53 6.54
N GLY A 46 -2.60 30.31 6.09
CA GLY A 46 -3.63 30.75 7.05
C GLY A 46 -4.44 29.52 7.46
N SER A 47 -4.82 29.38 8.73
CA SER A 47 -5.42 28.16 9.32
C SER A 47 -6.36 27.41 8.38
N GLY A 48 -6.13 26.11 8.19
CA GLY A 48 -7.03 25.22 7.43
C GLY A 48 -8.48 25.29 7.95
N PRO A 49 -9.46 24.80 7.18
CA PRO A 49 -10.81 24.62 7.70
C PRO A 49 -10.74 23.73 8.96
N GLY A 50 -11.40 24.13 10.04
CA GLY A 50 -11.40 23.41 11.32
C GLY A 50 -12.27 22.15 11.31
N TYR A 51 -12.04 21.26 10.35
CA TYR A 51 -12.78 20.00 10.22
C TYR A 51 -12.37 18.98 11.28
N GLU A 52 -13.35 18.25 11.80
CA GLU A 52 -13.16 16.98 12.51
C GLU A 52 -13.13 15.84 11.49
N THR A 53 -11.94 15.49 11.02
CA THR A 53 -11.70 14.46 9.99
C THR A 53 -11.98 13.05 10.53
N ALA A 54 -11.37 12.73 11.67
CA ALA A 54 -11.50 11.46 12.39
C ALA A 54 -12.53 11.52 13.54
N VAL A 55 -13.07 10.36 13.93
CA VAL A 55 -14.08 10.24 14.99
C VAL A 55 -13.45 9.63 16.25
N PRO A 56 -13.42 10.35 17.40
CA PRO A 56 -12.75 9.88 18.61
C PRO A 56 -13.22 8.50 19.10
N GLY A 57 -12.34 7.49 18.98
CA GLY A 57 -12.61 6.11 19.40
C GLY A 57 -13.16 5.18 18.31
N GLU A 58 -13.43 5.70 17.11
CA GLU A 58 -13.90 4.98 15.93
C GLU A 58 -12.91 5.06 14.76
N SER A 59 -12.20 6.18 14.61
CA SER A 59 -11.08 6.35 13.67
C SER A 59 -9.98 7.27 14.19
N VAL A 60 -8.83 7.24 13.52
CA VAL A 60 -7.69 8.14 13.70
C VAL A 60 -7.37 8.83 12.37
N GLU A 61 -6.91 10.08 12.40
CA GLU A 61 -6.35 10.76 11.23
C GLU A 61 -4.96 10.15 10.97
N ALA A 62 -4.73 9.71 9.73
CA ALA A 62 -3.47 9.13 9.29
C ALA A 62 -2.65 10.16 8.51
N ASP A 63 -3.27 10.82 7.53
CA ASP A 63 -2.67 11.92 6.77
C ASP A 63 -3.68 13.06 6.56
N ARG A 64 -3.18 14.29 6.43
CA ARG A 64 -3.96 15.47 6.07
C ARG A 64 -3.08 16.52 5.38
N THR A 65 -3.53 16.98 4.22
CA THR A 65 -2.95 18.13 3.50
C THR A 65 -4.00 19.23 3.25
N ASP A 66 -3.61 20.48 3.47
CA ASP A 66 -4.44 21.68 3.26
C ASP A 66 -3.73 22.63 2.28
N LYS A 67 -4.32 22.83 1.08
CA LYS A 67 -3.74 23.67 0.01
C LYS A 67 -4.69 24.81 -0.39
N THR A 68 -4.17 26.02 -0.55
CA THR A 68 -4.95 27.14 -1.12
C THR A 68 -4.86 27.08 -2.65
N ILE A 69 -6.01 26.99 -3.32
CA ILE A 69 -6.13 26.79 -4.78
C ILE A 69 -6.39 28.12 -5.50
N ALA A 70 -7.17 28.99 -4.85
CA ALA A 70 -7.44 30.36 -5.26
C ALA A 70 -7.91 31.17 -4.02
N PRO A 71 -8.02 32.50 -4.08
CA PRO A 71 -8.57 33.27 -2.97
C PRO A 71 -10.01 32.85 -2.68
N GLY A 72 -10.27 32.50 -1.42
CA GLY A 72 -11.56 31.96 -0.99
C GLY A 72 -11.80 30.49 -1.36
N ILE A 73 -10.83 29.78 -1.96
CA ILE A 73 -10.94 28.36 -2.33
C ILE A 73 -9.76 27.56 -1.76
N LYS A 74 -10.05 26.57 -0.90
CA LYS A 74 -9.08 25.63 -0.34
C LYS A 74 -9.43 24.19 -0.70
N LEU A 75 -8.40 23.38 -0.92
CA LEU A 75 -8.48 21.93 -1.02
C LEU A 75 -7.95 21.32 0.28
N THR A 76 -8.74 20.47 0.92
CA THR A 76 -8.28 19.59 2.01
C THR A 76 -8.36 18.15 1.52
N SER A 77 -7.26 17.40 1.58
CA SER A 77 -7.23 15.96 1.35
C SER A 77 -6.83 15.27 2.65
N PHE A 78 -7.50 14.20 3.05
CA PHE A 78 -7.16 13.50 4.28
C PHE A 78 -7.53 12.01 4.26
N ASP A 79 -6.75 11.24 5.01
CA ASP A 79 -6.91 9.81 5.23
C ASP A 79 -7.28 9.55 6.70
N THR A 80 -8.27 8.69 6.92
CA THR A 80 -8.54 8.15 8.26
C THR A 80 -8.51 6.64 8.24
N PHE A 81 -7.90 6.06 9.27
CA PHE A 81 -7.96 4.63 9.57
C PHE A 81 -8.96 4.41 10.69
N GLY A 82 -9.96 3.57 10.48
CA GLY A 82 -11.04 3.29 11.43
C GLY A 82 -11.32 1.80 11.59
N ARG A 83 -12.29 1.46 12.44
CA ARG A 83 -12.74 0.06 12.68
C ARG A 83 -12.97 -0.70 11.38
N ASP A 84 -13.66 -0.06 10.44
CA ASP A 84 -14.12 -0.65 9.18
C ASP A 84 -13.07 -0.53 8.04
N GLY A 85 -11.88 0.02 8.33
CA GLY A 85 -10.76 0.13 7.39
C GLY A 85 -10.36 1.56 7.08
N TRP A 86 -9.82 1.77 5.87
CA TRP A 86 -9.35 3.06 5.38
C TRP A 86 -10.45 3.85 4.66
N MET A 87 -10.42 5.17 4.84
CA MET A 87 -11.20 6.14 4.09
C MET A 87 -10.28 7.29 3.65
N ARG A 88 -10.31 7.63 2.36
CA ARG A 88 -9.69 8.86 1.82
C ARG A 88 -10.75 9.79 1.28
N ALA A 89 -10.69 11.06 1.68
CA ALA A 89 -11.64 12.09 1.27
C ALA A 89 -10.93 13.39 0.86
N HIS A 90 -11.56 14.09 -0.09
CA HIS A 90 -11.09 15.34 -0.68
C HIS A 90 -12.21 16.37 -0.64
N VAL A 91 -11.89 17.59 -0.21
CA VAL A 91 -12.87 18.66 0.03
C VAL A 91 -12.38 19.97 -0.58
N LEU A 92 -13.07 20.44 -1.62
CA LEU A 92 -12.95 21.82 -2.09
C LEU A 92 -13.93 22.71 -1.29
N ASN A 93 -13.38 23.54 -0.41
CA ASN A 93 -14.09 24.54 0.37
C ASN A 93 -14.06 25.89 -0.35
N ALA A 94 -15.22 26.45 -0.68
CA ALA A 94 -15.35 27.72 -1.39
C ALA A 94 -16.19 28.74 -0.62
N ASP A 95 -15.61 29.91 -0.36
CA ASP A 95 -16.28 31.04 0.28
C ASP A 95 -17.01 31.91 -0.76
N LEU A 96 -18.32 31.71 -0.88
CA LEU A 96 -19.16 32.43 -1.84
C LEU A 96 -19.41 33.89 -1.43
N SER A 97 -19.05 34.28 -0.19
CA SER A 97 -19.06 35.69 0.21
C SER A 97 -17.88 36.48 -0.35
N ASP A 98 -16.81 35.81 -0.79
CA ASP A 98 -15.76 36.45 -1.57
C ASP A 98 -16.29 36.79 -2.96
N SER A 99 -16.22 38.08 -3.31
CA SER A 99 -16.67 38.56 -4.63
C SER A 99 -15.92 37.90 -5.80
N ARG A 100 -14.74 37.32 -5.57
CA ARG A 100 -13.89 36.65 -6.58
C ARG A 100 -14.29 35.23 -6.89
N VAL A 101 -14.88 34.50 -5.93
CA VAL A 101 -15.29 33.10 -6.08
C VAL A 101 -16.57 33.02 -6.88
N ASP A 102 -16.66 32.06 -7.79
CA ASP A 102 -17.86 31.81 -8.57
C ASP A 102 -18.08 30.31 -8.79
N VAL A 103 -19.32 29.91 -9.11
CA VAL A 103 -19.72 28.49 -9.23
C VAL A 103 -20.56 28.31 -10.49
N GLY A 104 -20.30 27.23 -11.23
CA GLY A 104 -21.00 26.90 -12.46
C GLY A 104 -20.96 25.40 -12.79
N LEU A 105 -21.78 24.97 -13.74
CA LEU A 105 -21.68 23.62 -14.29
C LEU A 105 -20.56 23.54 -15.31
N VAL A 106 -19.66 22.56 -15.15
CA VAL A 106 -18.70 22.17 -16.18
C VAL A 106 -19.22 21.00 -17.02
N GLY A 107 -18.71 20.84 -18.24
CA GLY A 107 -19.17 19.84 -19.21
C GLY A 107 -19.65 20.45 -20.53
N GLY A 108 -19.81 19.61 -21.55
CA GLY A 108 -20.22 20.02 -22.90
C GLY A 108 -21.74 20.19 -23.05
N LYS A 109 -22.26 19.78 -24.20
CA LYS A 109 -23.71 19.55 -24.40
C LYS A 109 -24.19 18.38 -23.51
N LEU A 110 -25.50 18.27 -23.25
CA LEU A 110 -26.07 17.41 -22.20
C LEU A 110 -25.80 15.89 -22.32
N THR A 111 -25.42 15.41 -23.50
CA THR A 111 -25.05 14.01 -23.81
C THR A 111 -23.58 13.84 -24.22
N GLU A 112 -22.78 14.91 -24.17
CA GLU A 112 -21.36 14.91 -24.57
C GLU A 112 -20.49 14.60 -23.34
N THR A 113 -19.82 13.45 -23.34
CA THR A 113 -18.98 13.03 -22.21
C THR A 113 -17.50 13.30 -22.43
N ARG A 114 -16.79 13.72 -21.38
CA ARG A 114 -15.33 13.87 -21.35
C ARG A 114 -14.80 13.82 -19.90
N PRO A 115 -13.52 13.53 -19.67
CA PRO A 115 -12.93 13.56 -18.32
C PRO A 115 -13.16 14.91 -17.62
N LEU A 116 -13.25 14.89 -16.28
CA LEU A 116 -13.54 16.08 -15.49
C LEU A 116 -12.46 17.15 -15.66
N SER A 117 -11.18 16.74 -15.69
CA SER A 117 -10.03 17.61 -15.92
C SER A 117 -10.19 18.41 -17.22
N LYS A 118 -10.57 17.74 -18.31
CA LYS A 118 -10.79 18.35 -19.63
C LYS A 118 -12.02 19.25 -19.63
N SER A 119 -13.05 18.93 -18.85
CA SER A 119 -14.21 19.81 -18.66
C SER A 119 -13.87 21.10 -17.91
N ALA A 120 -13.07 20.99 -16.86
CA ALA A 120 -12.63 22.11 -16.03
C ALA A 120 -11.67 23.03 -16.76
N ASP A 121 -10.61 22.49 -17.38
CA ASP A 121 -9.62 23.24 -18.17
C ASP A 121 -10.27 24.02 -19.32
N ALA A 122 -11.14 23.37 -20.10
CA ALA A 122 -11.80 23.97 -21.26
C ALA A 122 -12.71 25.16 -20.90
N GLN A 123 -13.06 25.34 -19.63
CA GLN A 123 -13.90 26.43 -19.12
C GLN A 123 -13.18 27.33 -18.11
N GLY A 124 -11.91 27.02 -17.76
CA GLY A 124 -11.12 27.82 -16.81
C GLY A 124 -11.54 27.67 -15.35
N ALA A 125 -12.12 26.53 -14.96
CA ALA A 125 -12.35 26.22 -13.55
C ALA A 125 -11.00 25.99 -12.82
N VAL A 126 -10.90 26.42 -11.57
CA VAL A 126 -9.69 26.23 -10.73
C VAL A 126 -9.77 24.98 -9.85
N GLY A 127 -10.96 24.42 -9.73
CA GLY A 127 -11.21 23.08 -9.21
C GLY A 127 -12.66 22.67 -9.51
N ALA A 128 -12.95 21.38 -9.54
CA ALA A 128 -14.29 20.87 -9.82
C ALA A 128 -14.49 19.48 -9.22
N VAL A 129 -15.75 19.06 -9.08
CA VAL A 129 -16.16 17.66 -8.89
C VAL A 129 -17.07 17.21 -10.04
N ASN A 130 -17.28 15.90 -10.18
CA ASN A 130 -18.29 15.36 -11.09
C ASN A 130 -19.72 15.80 -10.70
N GLY A 131 -20.65 15.67 -11.66
CA GLY A 131 -21.96 16.30 -11.60
C GLY A 131 -23.08 15.32 -11.28
N ASP A 132 -24.21 15.57 -11.93
CA ASP A 132 -25.45 14.81 -11.71
C ASP A 132 -25.42 13.43 -12.39
N TYR A 133 -26.30 12.53 -11.94
CA TYR A 133 -26.46 11.22 -12.56
C TYR A 133 -26.85 11.35 -14.04
N TYR A 134 -26.44 10.36 -14.83
CA TYR A 134 -26.66 10.35 -16.27
C TYR A 134 -27.00 8.95 -16.80
N ASP A 135 -27.63 8.93 -17.98
CA ASP A 135 -28.08 7.73 -18.69
C ASP A 135 -26.91 6.99 -19.37
N ILE A 136 -26.00 6.47 -18.54
CA ILE A 136 -24.69 5.89 -18.89
C ILE A 136 -24.75 4.72 -19.89
N ASN A 137 -25.89 4.01 -19.97
CA ASN A 137 -26.04 2.83 -20.81
C ASN A 137 -26.71 3.10 -22.17
N GLN A 138 -27.19 4.33 -22.42
CA GLN A 138 -27.93 4.67 -23.63
C GLN A 138 -27.51 6.05 -24.18
N THR A 139 -28.13 7.13 -23.71
CA THR A 139 -27.97 8.46 -24.33
C THR A 139 -26.79 9.28 -23.79
N ASN A 140 -26.23 8.89 -22.64
CA ASN A 140 -25.36 9.71 -21.79
C ASN A 140 -26.00 11.02 -21.28
N ALA A 141 -27.31 11.23 -21.44
CA ALA A 141 -27.96 12.45 -20.98
C ALA A 141 -27.97 12.53 -19.46
N VAL A 142 -27.67 13.70 -18.90
CA VAL A 142 -27.96 14.00 -17.49
C VAL A 142 -29.43 13.72 -17.18
N ILE A 143 -29.75 13.27 -15.96
CA ILE A 143 -31.10 12.88 -15.53
C ILE A 143 -31.90 14.05 -14.93
N GLY A 144 -31.36 14.77 -13.94
CA GLY A 144 -32.08 15.79 -13.18
C GLY A 144 -32.30 17.12 -13.91
N PRO A 145 -33.12 18.04 -13.35
CA PRO A 145 -33.24 19.39 -13.88
C PRO A 145 -31.90 20.13 -13.81
N GLN A 146 -31.58 20.91 -14.85
CA GLN A 146 -30.37 21.74 -14.88
C GLN A 146 -30.65 23.19 -15.24
N VAL A 147 -30.01 24.08 -14.50
CA VAL A 147 -29.85 25.50 -14.84
C VAL A 147 -28.36 25.76 -15.02
N ARG A 148 -27.97 26.36 -16.16
CA ARG A 148 -26.58 26.70 -16.47
C ARG A 148 -26.50 28.19 -16.78
N ALA A 149 -25.65 28.90 -16.05
CA ALA A 149 -25.44 30.35 -16.19
C ALA A 149 -26.71 31.23 -16.12
N GLY A 150 -27.76 30.76 -15.42
CA GLY A 150 -29.06 31.44 -15.32
C GLY A 150 -30.12 30.95 -16.31
N GLU A 151 -29.75 30.12 -17.29
CA GLU A 151 -30.65 29.60 -18.32
C GLU A 151 -31.06 28.15 -18.03
N LEU A 152 -32.33 27.84 -18.31
CA LEU A 152 -32.87 26.49 -18.18
C LEU A 152 -32.38 25.61 -19.34
N SER A 153 -31.46 24.68 -19.07
CA SER A 153 -30.97 23.74 -20.09
C SER A 153 -31.83 22.47 -20.15
N LYS A 154 -32.43 22.05 -19.04
CA LYS A 154 -33.16 20.77 -18.93
C LYS A 154 -34.14 20.79 -17.76
N ALA A 155 -35.35 20.30 -17.97
CA ALA A 155 -36.30 19.95 -16.91
C ALA A 155 -37.45 19.07 -17.44
N THR A 156 -38.29 18.55 -16.55
CA THR A 156 -39.59 17.97 -16.89
C THR A 156 -40.68 18.63 -16.04
N THR A 157 -41.96 18.41 -16.36
CA THR A 157 -43.08 18.90 -15.56
C THR A 157 -43.21 18.20 -14.19
N GLN A 158 -42.44 17.13 -13.95
CA GLN A 158 -42.30 16.53 -12.63
C GLN A 158 -41.29 17.33 -11.81
N ALA A 159 -41.65 17.69 -10.58
CA ALA A 159 -40.74 18.38 -9.67
C ALA A 159 -39.55 17.49 -9.27
N GLY A 160 -38.34 17.99 -9.49
CA GLY A 160 -37.10 17.45 -8.94
C GLY A 160 -36.51 18.40 -7.90
N THR A 161 -35.97 17.86 -6.81
CA THR A 161 -35.15 18.63 -5.87
C THR A 161 -33.74 18.77 -6.41
N VAL A 162 -33.22 19.99 -6.47
CA VAL A 162 -31.90 20.32 -7.00
C VAL A 162 -31.02 20.99 -5.94
N ALA A 163 -29.72 20.70 -5.98
CA ALA A 163 -28.70 21.55 -5.37
C ALA A 163 -28.48 22.76 -6.28
N ALA A 164 -28.62 23.97 -5.73
CA ALA A 164 -28.61 25.18 -6.54
C ALA A 164 -27.87 26.35 -5.88
N ILE A 165 -27.22 27.17 -6.71
CA ILE A 165 -26.59 28.44 -6.34
C ILE A 165 -27.38 29.57 -7.03
N GLY A 166 -27.85 30.55 -6.26
CA GLY A 166 -28.56 31.71 -6.80
C GLY A 166 -27.64 32.81 -7.34
N GLU A 167 -28.21 33.77 -8.05
CA GLU A 167 -27.54 35.02 -8.43
C GLU A 167 -27.04 35.83 -7.20
N ASP A 168 -27.65 35.60 -6.03
CA ASP A 168 -27.27 36.12 -4.71
C ASP A 168 -26.03 35.44 -4.09
N LYS A 169 -25.41 34.48 -4.80
CA LYS A 169 -24.27 33.65 -4.34
C LYS A 169 -24.55 32.86 -3.06
N VAL A 170 -25.79 32.40 -2.87
CA VAL A 170 -26.15 31.48 -1.79
C VAL A 170 -26.49 30.10 -2.35
N ALA A 171 -25.87 29.07 -1.80
CA ALA A 171 -26.19 27.67 -2.05
C ALA A 171 -27.41 27.23 -1.25
N ARG A 172 -28.31 26.45 -1.86
CA ARG A 172 -29.54 25.96 -1.26
C ARG A 172 -30.06 24.70 -1.97
N LEU A 173 -31.00 24.01 -1.31
CA LEU A 173 -31.92 23.11 -1.99
C LEU A 173 -33.12 23.92 -2.49
N ALA A 174 -33.58 23.60 -3.69
CA ALA A 174 -34.80 24.13 -4.27
C ALA A 174 -35.52 23.03 -5.06
N ASN A 175 -36.83 23.16 -5.26
CA ASN A 175 -37.56 22.36 -6.22
C ASN A 175 -37.56 23.06 -7.58
N ALA A 176 -37.45 22.27 -8.63
CA ALA A 176 -37.34 22.69 -10.02
C ALA A 176 -38.29 21.87 -10.88
N LEU A 177 -39.15 22.53 -11.65
CA LEU A 177 -39.91 21.89 -12.73
C LEU A 177 -40.06 22.80 -13.95
N LEU A 178 -40.28 22.17 -15.10
CA LEU A 178 -40.59 22.82 -16.36
C LEU A 178 -42.02 23.40 -16.34
N GLU A 179 -42.15 24.60 -16.87
CA GLU A 179 -43.42 25.12 -17.40
C GLU A 179 -43.15 25.74 -18.79
N GLY A 180 -44.13 25.69 -19.69
CA GLY A 180 -43.98 26.24 -21.03
C GLY A 180 -44.78 25.54 -22.12
N THR A 181 -44.71 26.11 -23.30
CA THR A 181 -45.38 25.63 -24.52
C THR A 181 -44.46 25.73 -25.73
N VAL A 182 -44.63 24.80 -26.67
CA VAL A 182 -44.15 24.95 -28.05
C VAL A 182 -45.35 25.25 -28.94
N THR A 183 -45.28 26.35 -29.69
CA THR A 183 -46.33 26.76 -30.62
C THR A 183 -45.91 26.38 -32.04
N VAL A 184 -46.67 25.50 -32.69
CA VAL A 184 -46.44 25.00 -34.06
C VAL A 184 -47.60 25.45 -34.93
N ALA A 185 -47.34 26.13 -36.05
CA ALA A 185 -48.38 26.66 -36.95
C ALA A 185 -49.45 27.53 -36.24
N GLY A 186 -49.08 28.18 -35.13
CA GLY A 186 -49.99 28.96 -34.28
C GLY A 186 -50.79 28.17 -33.23
N ALA A 187 -50.70 26.84 -33.20
CA ALA A 187 -51.29 25.99 -32.17
C ALA A 187 -50.29 25.76 -31.02
N ALA A 188 -50.68 26.08 -29.78
CA ALA A 188 -49.83 25.92 -28.61
C ALA A 188 -49.96 24.52 -27.99
N HIS A 189 -48.82 23.87 -27.72
CA HIS A 189 -48.73 22.54 -27.12
C HIS A 189 -47.90 22.60 -25.83
N PRO A 190 -48.43 22.14 -24.67
CA PRO A 190 -47.66 22.07 -23.43
C PRO A 190 -46.43 21.15 -23.56
N VAL A 191 -45.27 21.63 -23.12
CA VAL A 191 -44.03 20.84 -23.13
C VAL A 191 -43.90 20.08 -21.81
N ALA A 192 -43.83 18.76 -21.87
CA ALA A 192 -43.70 17.89 -20.70
C ALA A 192 -42.23 17.59 -20.32
N SER A 193 -41.34 17.58 -21.30
CA SER A 193 -39.89 17.46 -21.07
C SER A 193 -39.08 18.33 -22.03
N LEU A 194 -38.00 18.91 -21.50
CA LEU A 194 -37.00 19.68 -22.23
C LEU A 194 -35.65 18.98 -22.06
N ASN A 195 -35.04 18.57 -23.17
CA ASN A 195 -33.75 17.85 -23.22
C ASN A 195 -33.66 16.67 -22.23
N SER A 196 -34.66 15.78 -22.25
CA SER A 196 -34.71 14.64 -21.35
C SER A 196 -34.62 13.29 -22.07
N ALA A 197 -33.89 12.35 -21.48
CA ALA A 197 -33.91 10.92 -21.85
C ALA A 197 -35.21 10.23 -21.42
N SER A 198 -36.34 10.92 -21.58
CA SER A 198 -37.68 10.46 -21.28
C SER A 198 -38.65 11.18 -22.20
N LEU A 199 -39.47 10.38 -22.89
CA LEU A 199 -40.60 10.83 -23.68
C LEU A 199 -41.88 10.46 -22.90
N PRO A 200 -42.54 11.42 -22.21
CA PRO A 200 -43.74 11.10 -21.45
C PRO A 200 -44.89 10.72 -22.38
N ALA A 201 -45.58 9.63 -22.06
CA ALA A 201 -46.70 9.15 -22.86
C ALA A 201 -47.81 10.22 -22.99
N ASN A 202 -48.39 10.35 -24.19
CA ASN A 202 -49.46 11.31 -24.50
C ASN A 202 -49.06 12.79 -24.39
N ALA A 203 -47.76 13.11 -24.47
CA ALA A 203 -47.24 14.46 -24.31
C ALA A 203 -46.24 14.88 -25.39
N VAL A 204 -45.87 16.17 -25.37
CA VAL A 204 -44.82 16.74 -26.24
C VAL A 204 -43.52 16.90 -25.46
N SER A 205 -42.43 16.46 -26.07
CA SER A 205 -41.05 16.59 -25.59
C SER A 205 -40.26 17.45 -26.56
N VAL A 206 -39.38 18.33 -26.08
CA VAL A 206 -38.57 19.22 -26.91
C VAL A 206 -37.08 19.01 -26.64
N PHE A 207 -36.30 18.90 -27.70
CA PHE A 207 -34.85 18.83 -27.67
C PHE A 207 -34.29 20.07 -28.37
N THR A 208 -33.42 20.81 -27.71
CA THR A 208 -32.69 21.96 -28.29
C THR A 208 -31.28 21.52 -28.70
N ASP A 209 -30.52 22.40 -29.36
CA ASP A 209 -29.12 22.13 -29.72
C ASP A 209 -28.22 21.69 -28.53
N GLN A 210 -28.57 22.10 -27.30
CA GLN A 210 -27.98 21.67 -26.03
C GLN A 210 -28.07 20.17 -25.75
N TRP A 211 -28.93 19.42 -26.44
CA TRP A 211 -29.04 17.97 -26.29
C TRP A 211 -27.70 17.27 -26.55
N GLY A 212 -26.99 17.62 -27.63
CA GLY A 212 -25.70 17.02 -27.99
C GLY A 212 -25.79 15.77 -28.88
N PRO A 213 -24.71 14.95 -28.92
CA PRO A 213 -24.58 13.83 -29.86
C PRO A 213 -25.41 12.58 -29.53
N GLY A 214 -26.02 12.50 -28.34
CA GLY A 214 -26.77 11.32 -27.89
C GLY A 214 -27.95 10.97 -28.82
N LEU A 215 -28.12 9.69 -29.13
CA LEU A 215 -29.15 9.24 -30.06
C LEU A 215 -30.52 9.21 -29.38
N ARG A 216 -31.44 10.11 -29.77
CA ARG A 216 -32.81 10.15 -29.25
C ARG A 216 -33.59 8.85 -29.50
N THR A 217 -33.20 8.06 -30.50
CA THR A 217 -33.77 6.73 -30.80
C THR A 217 -33.54 5.70 -29.69
N LEU A 218 -32.58 5.93 -28.78
CA LEU A 218 -32.34 5.07 -27.62
C LEU A 218 -33.26 5.38 -26.43
N ILE A 219 -33.97 6.51 -26.45
CA ILE A 219 -34.95 6.86 -25.41
C ILE A 219 -36.16 5.93 -25.54
N PRO A 220 -36.58 5.21 -24.48
CA PRO A 220 -37.74 4.33 -24.54
C PRO A 220 -39.02 5.07 -24.96
N HIS A 221 -39.72 4.53 -25.96
CA HIS A 221 -40.95 5.10 -26.51
C HIS A 221 -41.93 4.00 -26.97
N SER A 222 -43.21 4.35 -27.07
CA SER A 222 -44.28 3.44 -27.51
C SER A 222 -45.49 4.20 -28.04
N GLY A 223 -46.27 3.55 -28.93
CA GLY A 223 -47.43 4.15 -29.58
C GLY A 223 -47.08 5.01 -30.80
N ALA A 224 -48.01 5.87 -31.23
CA ALA A 224 -47.79 6.79 -32.34
C ALA A 224 -46.77 7.87 -31.98
N LEU A 225 -45.98 8.31 -32.96
CA LEU A 225 -44.94 9.31 -32.82
C LEU A 225 -44.98 10.29 -33.99
N VAL A 226 -44.76 11.57 -33.70
CA VAL A 226 -44.37 12.56 -34.71
C VAL A 226 -43.16 13.33 -34.18
N GLU A 227 -42.11 13.38 -34.99
CA GLU A 227 -40.92 14.20 -34.76
C GLU A 227 -40.88 15.33 -35.81
N LEU A 228 -40.89 16.58 -35.34
CA LEU A 228 -40.67 17.76 -36.17
C LEU A 228 -39.23 18.23 -35.98
N VAL A 229 -38.44 18.30 -37.06
CA VAL A 229 -37.11 18.93 -37.06
C VAL A 229 -37.28 20.39 -37.44
N VAL A 230 -36.81 21.31 -36.60
CA VAL A 230 -37.01 22.76 -36.75
C VAL A 230 -35.66 23.45 -36.92
N THR A 231 -35.54 24.21 -38.01
CA THR A 231 -34.32 24.97 -38.36
C THR A 231 -34.71 26.41 -38.68
N GLY A 232 -34.03 27.40 -38.09
CA GLY A 232 -34.33 28.82 -38.34
C GLY A 232 -35.73 29.27 -37.91
N GLY A 233 -36.35 28.58 -36.94
CA GLY A 233 -37.70 28.89 -36.45
C GLY A 233 -38.85 28.33 -37.31
N VAL A 234 -38.57 27.48 -38.30
CA VAL A 234 -39.59 26.81 -39.11
C VAL A 234 -39.37 25.29 -39.18
N VAL A 235 -40.45 24.53 -39.39
CA VAL A 235 -40.38 23.08 -39.63
C VAL A 235 -39.59 22.80 -40.92
N SER A 236 -38.49 22.05 -40.79
CA SER A 236 -37.66 21.60 -41.91
C SER A 236 -37.87 20.12 -42.29
N ALA A 237 -38.40 19.29 -41.38
CA ALA A 237 -38.80 17.91 -41.67
C ALA A 237 -39.90 17.43 -40.70
N VAL A 238 -40.72 16.48 -41.15
CA VAL A 238 -41.80 15.84 -40.38
C VAL A 238 -41.64 14.33 -40.50
N ASN A 239 -41.34 13.65 -39.41
CA ASN A 239 -41.08 12.22 -39.35
C ASN A 239 -42.14 11.51 -38.50
N GLN A 240 -42.59 10.31 -38.90
CA GLN A 240 -43.56 9.49 -38.14
C GLN A 240 -42.88 8.57 -37.10
N THR A 241 -41.59 8.76 -36.86
CA THR A 241 -40.76 8.05 -35.89
C THR A 241 -39.68 9.02 -35.39
N VAL A 242 -39.14 8.79 -34.19
CA VAL A 242 -37.92 9.48 -33.74
C VAL A 242 -36.76 9.05 -34.63
N THR A 243 -35.96 9.99 -35.13
CA THR A 243 -34.86 9.70 -36.05
C THR A 243 -33.49 9.85 -35.39
N THR A 244 -32.46 9.31 -36.05
CA THR A 244 -31.05 9.51 -35.68
C THR A 244 -30.51 10.90 -36.08
N THR A 245 -31.34 11.76 -36.68
CA THR A 245 -30.97 13.13 -37.08
C THR A 245 -30.52 13.92 -35.85
N PRO A 246 -29.32 14.51 -35.81
CA PRO A 246 -28.92 15.41 -34.72
C PRO A 246 -29.92 16.57 -34.57
N VAL A 247 -30.02 17.16 -33.37
CA VAL A 247 -30.73 18.43 -33.25
C VAL A 247 -29.91 19.50 -34.00
N PRO A 248 -30.48 20.28 -34.93
CA PRO A 248 -29.74 21.32 -35.64
C PRO A 248 -29.18 22.36 -34.67
N ASP A 249 -27.97 22.89 -34.93
CA ASP A 249 -27.39 23.96 -34.12
C ASP A 249 -28.26 25.22 -34.19
N GLY A 250 -28.56 25.83 -33.04
CA GLY A 250 -29.56 26.90 -32.92
C GLY A 250 -31.01 26.49 -33.27
N GLY A 251 -31.25 25.20 -33.54
CA GLY A 251 -32.57 24.64 -33.84
C GLY A 251 -33.14 23.81 -32.70
N LEU A 252 -34.25 23.13 -32.99
CA LEU A 252 -34.91 22.25 -32.04
C LEU A 252 -35.60 21.07 -32.73
N VAL A 253 -35.92 20.04 -31.96
CA VAL A 253 -36.70 18.88 -32.38
C VAL A 253 -37.88 18.72 -31.43
N VAL A 254 -39.10 18.69 -31.97
CA VAL A 254 -40.35 18.50 -31.21
C VAL A 254 -40.84 17.07 -31.41
N VAL A 255 -40.99 16.30 -30.34
CA VAL A 255 -41.50 14.92 -30.39
C VAL A 255 -42.85 14.85 -29.66
N GLY A 256 -43.92 14.55 -30.39
CA GLY A 256 -45.22 14.19 -29.81
C GLY A 256 -45.38 12.69 -29.76
N GLN A 257 -45.75 12.14 -28.59
CA GLN A 257 -46.01 10.72 -28.40
C GLN A 257 -47.48 10.46 -28.05
N GLY A 258 -48.04 9.34 -28.52
CA GLY A 258 -49.41 8.93 -28.22
C GLY A 258 -50.43 9.95 -28.75
N SER A 259 -51.36 10.39 -27.92
CA SER A 259 -52.37 11.40 -28.34
C SER A 259 -51.77 12.77 -28.69
N ALA A 260 -50.54 13.07 -28.30
CA ALA A 260 -49.83 14.29 -28.68
C ALA A 260 -49.16 14.21 -30.06
N ALA A 261 -49.04 13.02 -30.67
CA ALA A 261 -48.53 12.86 -32.03
C ALA A 261 -49.52 13.41 -33.07
N THR A 262 -50.81 13.12 -32.92
CA THR A 262 -51.88 13.53 -33.86
C THR A 262 -51.93 15.03 -34.18
N PRO A 263 -51.91 15.97 -33.21
CA PRO A 263 -51.90 17.39 -33.55
C PRO A 263 -50.63 17.87 -34.24
N LEU A 264 -49.46 17.26 -33.94
CA LEU A 264 -48.21 17.59 -34.63
C LEU A 264 -48.13 16.99 -36.05
N ALA A 265 -48.89 15.92 -36.33
CA ALA A 265 -48.97 15.30 -37.66
C ALA A 265 -49.56 16.22 -38.74
N ALA A 266 -50.22 17.32 -38.33
CA ALA A 266 -50.80 18.31 -39.22
C ALA A 266 -49.82 19.45 -39.62
N ALA A 267 -48.60 19.48 -39.07
CA ALA A 267 -47.60 20.46 -39.42
C ALA A 267 -46.97 20.17 -40.80
N GLU A 268 -46.72 21.23 -41.57
CA GLU A 268 -46.08 21.17 -42.89
C GLU A 268 -44.68 21.80 -42.87
N VAL A 269 -43.83 21.45 -43.84
CA VAL A 269 -42.50 22.07 -44.00
C VAL A 269 -42.66 23.55 -44.34
N GLY A 270 -42.06 24.41 -43.52
CA GLY A 270 -42.21 25.87 -43.59
C GLY A 270 -43.08 26.47 -42.47
N ASP A 271 -43.81 25.65 -41.70
CA ASP A 271 -44.63 26.16 -40.60
C ASP A 271 -43.77 26.81 -39.50
N PRO A 272 -44.20 27.97 -38.94
CA PRO A 272 -43.48 28.64 -37.86
C PRO A 272 -43.57 27.85 -36.57
N VAL A 273 -42.43 27.75 -35.86
CA VAL A 273 -42.33 27.13 -34.55
C VAL A 273 -41.64 28.07 -33.55
N THR A 274 -42.27 28.28 -32.40
CA THR A 274 -41.71 29.05 -31.29
C THR A 274 -41.77 28.24 -30.00
N LEU A 275 -40.73 28.36 -29.17
CA LEU A 275 -40.62 27.69 -27.88
C LEU A 275 -40.58 28.75 -26.79
N ASP A 276 -41.51 28.66 -25.83
CA ASP A 276 -41.53 29.48 -24.62
C ASP A 276 -41.52 28.54 -23.41
N VAL A 277 -40.37 28.49 -22.72
CA VAL A 277 -40.14 27.59 -21.59
C VAL A 277 -39.45 28.32 -20.44
N GLY A 278 -39.88 28.02 -19.23
CA GLY A 278 -39.38 28.61 -18.00
C GLY A 278 -39.22 27.56 -16.90
N LEU A 279 -38.51 27.95 -15.84
CA LEU A 279 -38.37 27.14 -14.64
C LEU A 279 -39.28 27.68 -13.54
N ARG A 280 -40.23 26.86 -13.09
CA ARG A 280 -40.95 27.11 -11.84
C ARG A 280 -40.15 26.55 -10.67
N THR A 281 -39.86 27.40 -9.69
CA THR A 281 -39.07 27.03 -8.50
C THR A 281 -39.59 27.73 -7.24
N ASP A 282 -39.34 27.11 -6.08
CA ASP A 282 -39.59 27.67 -4.75
C ASP A 282 -38.40 28.48 -4.20
N SER A 283 -37.31 28.61 -4.97
CA SER A 283 -36.15 29.41 -4.60
C SER A 283 -36.50 30.89 -4.42
N PRO A 284 -36.08 31.56 -3.33
CA PRO A 284 -36.34 32.98 -3.09
C PRO A 284 -35.50 33.91 -3.98
N ALA A 285 -34.55 33.37 -4.74
CA ALA A 285 -33.70 34.08 -5.70
C ALA A 285 -33.64 33.31 -7.02
N LYS A 286 -33.40 34.01 -8.13
CA LYS A 286 -33.13 33.37 -9.43
C LYS A 286 -31.95 32.40 -9.29
N LEU A 287 -32.12 31.20 -9.85
CA LEU A 287 -31.07 30.19 -9.89
C LEU A 287 -30.08 30.54 -10.99
N ARG A 288 -28.80 30.57 -10.66
CA ARG A 288 -27.71 30.75 -11.64
C ARG A 288 -27.11 29.41 -12.06
N THR A 289 -27.07 28.46 -11.14
CA THR A 289 -26.62 27.10 -11.38
C THR A 289 -27.47 26.15 -10.56
N ALA A 290 -27.96 25.08 -11.17
CA ALA A 290 -28.69 24.04 -10.49
C ALA A 290 -28.45 22.69 -11.18
N LEU A 291 -28.40 21.62 -10.40
CA LEU A 291 -28.34 20.24 -10.85
C LEU A 291 -28.99 19.32 -9.80
N GLY A 292 -29.46 18.14 -10.21
CA GLY A 292 -29.75 17.06 -9.27
C GLY A 292 -30.91 16.13 -9.65
N SER A 293 -30.59 14.84 -9.66
CA SER A 293 -31.51 13.72 -9.42
C SER A 293 -31.02 12.82 -8.28
N GLY A 294 -30.09 13.30 -7.45
CA GLY A 294 -29.59 12.62 -6.26
C GLY A 294 -30.43 12.87 -5.00
N GLU A 295 -29.98 12.30 -3.89
CA GLU A 295 -30.67 12.35 -2.59
C GLU A 295 -30.21 13.51 -1.70
N VAL A 296 -31.09 14.00 -0.83
CA VAL A 296 -30.74 14.99 0.21
C VAL A 296 -30.10 14.26 1.39
N LEU A 297 -28.79 14.40 1.58
CA LEU A 297 -28.02 13.68 2.60
C LEU A 297 -28.10 14.32 3.99
N VAL A 298 -28.15 15.65 4.06
CA VAL A 298 -28.11 16.42 5.31
C VAL A 298 -29.16 17.52 5.27
N ARG A 299 -29.86 17.73 6.38
CA ARG A 299 -30.90 18.75 6.55
C ARG A 299 -30.83 19.36 7.95
N ASN A 300 -30.81 20.68 8.05
CA ASN A 300 -30.64 21.45 9.30
C ASN A 300 -29.41 21.07 10.16
N GLY A 301 -28.40 20.45 9.55
CA GLY A 301 -27.19 19.93 10.22
C GLY A 301 -27.36 18.55 10.84
N ALA A 302 -28.45 17.83 10.54
CA ALA A 302 -28.64 16.42 10.88
C ALA A 302 -28.50 15.55 9.61
N PRO A 303 -27.83 14.38 9.70
CA PRO A 303 -27.82 13.42 8.60
C PRO A 303 -29.21 12.79 8.42
N ILE A 304 -29.50 12.33 7.21
CA ILE A 304 -30.67 11.52 6.89
C ILE A 304 -30.21 10.06 6.73
N ASP A 305 -30.95 9.14 7.34
CA ASP A 305 -30.71 7.70 7.23
C ASP A 305 -31.45 7.11 6.01
N PHE A 306 -30.78 6.23 5.26
CA PHE A 306 -31.28 5.67 4.01
C PHE A 306 -31.48 4.14 4.08
N PRO A 307 -32.61 3.58 3.61
CA PRO A 307 -32.77 2.13 3.52
C PRO A 307 -31.85 1.57 2.40
N PRO A 308 -31.31 0.34 2.52
CA PRO A 308 -30.40 -0.25 1.54
C PRO A 308 -30.90 -0.24 0.09
N SER A 309 -32.22 -0.30 -0.11
CA SER A 309 -32.89 -0.23 -1.41
C SER A 309 -32.63 1.05 -2.22
N THR A 310 -32.04 2.07 -1.62
CA THR A 310 -31.61 3.33 -2.29
C THR A 310 -30.22 3.24 -2.95
N GLY A 311 -29.53 2.10 -2.84
CA GLY A 311 -28.10 1.98 -3.19
C GLY A 311 -27.15 2.32 -2.02
N ASN A 312 -27.71 2.43 -0.82
CA ASN A 312 -27.06 2.43 0.49
C ASN A 312 -26.71 1.00 1.00
N ASP A 313 -26.62 0.03 0.09
CA ASP A 313 -26.41 -1.38 0.35
C ASP A 313 -24.93 -1.77 0.56
N ALA A 314 -24.01 -0.95 0.07
CA ALA A 314 -22.57 -1.15 0.23
C ALA A 314 -21.78 0.19 0.19
N PRO A 315 -20.58 0.25 0.79
CA PRO A 315 -19.60 1.30 0.55
C PRO A 315 -19.21 1.39 -0.93
N LYS A 316 -19.15 2.61 -1.46
CA LYS A 316 -18.80 2.93 -2.86
C LYS A 316 -18.04 4.26 -2.89
N PRO A 317 -17.26 4.59 -3.94
CA PRO A 317 -16.83 5.97 -4.16
C PRO A 317 -18.05 6.91 -4.20
N ARG A 318 -17.93 8.11 -3.61
CA ARG A 318 -19.05 9.07 -3.46
C ARG A 318 -18.60 10.48 -3.78
N THR A 319 -19.48 11.26 -4.40
CA THR A 319 -19.35 12.71 -4.52
C THR A 319 -20.59 13.40 -3.97
N ALA A 320 -20.41 14.51 -3.25
CA ALA A 320 -21.50 15.27 -2.67
C ALA A 320 -21.23 16.78 -2.69
N ILE A 321 -22.31 17.56 -2.68
CA ILE A 321 -22.31 19.02 -2.55
C ILE A 321 -23.01 19.39 -1.25
N GLY A 322 -22.29 20.03 -0.33
CA GLY A 322 -22.81 20.50 0.94
C GLY A 322 -22.54 21.98 1.16
N TRP A 323 -23.23 22.62 2.09
CA TRP A 323 -22.95 24.01 2.45
C TRP A 323 -23.22 24.33 3.92
N THR A 324 -22.55 25.39 4.36
CA THR A 324 -22.66 25.95 5.71
C THR A 324 -22.72 27.48 5.65
N ASP A 325 -22.68 28.16 6.80
CA ASP A 325 -22.76 29.62 6.91
C ASP A 325 -23.97 30.23 6.16
N GLY A 326 -25.13 29.59 6.29
CA GLY A 326 -26.36 30.00 5.61
C GLY A 326 -26.31 29.85 4.07
N GLY A 327 -25.47 28.95 3.57
CA GLY A 327 -25.25 28.74 2.13
C GLY A 327 -24.17 29.63 1.52
N ARG A 328 -23.43 30.40 2.33
CA ARG A 328 -22.31 31.24 1.86
C ARG A 328 -20.97 30.51 1.79
N ARG A 329 -20.87 29.30 2.32
CA ARG A 329 -19.68 28.46 2.22
C ARG A 329 -20.05 27.10 1.65
N LEU A 330 -19.50 26.79 0.49
CA LEU A 330 -19.77 25.57 -0.27
C LEU A 330 -18.67 24.54 -0.02
N LEU A 331 -19.06 23.27 0.05
CA LEU A 331 -18.19 22.10 0.17
C LEU A 331 -18.49 21.19 -1.02
N LEU A 332 -17.52 20.98 -1.89
CA LEU A 332 -17.56 19.91 -2.89
C LEU A 332 -16.67 18.78 -2.37
N VAL A 333 -17.26 17.63 -2.10
CA VAL A 333 -16.62 16.50 -1.43
C VAL A 333 -16.57 15.32 -2.38
N ALA A 334 -15.42 14.69 -2.52
CA ALA A 334 -15.26 13.39 -3.18
C ALA A 334 -14.56 12.41 -2.22
N VAL A 335 -14.95 11.14 -2.29
CA VAL A 335 -14.45 10.06 -1.44
C VAL A 335 -14.02 8.90 -2.33
N ASP A 336 -12.77 8.47 -2.17
CA ASP A 336 -12.19 7.37 -2.94
C ASP A 336 -12.86 6.04 -2.61
N GLY A 337 -12.97 5.18 -3.62
CA GLY A 337 -13.25 3.76 -3.43
C GLY A 337 -12.42 2.91 -4.39
N SER A 338 -11.64 1.98 -3.87
CA SER A 338 -10.84 1.03 -4.65
C SER A 338 -10.60 -0.24 -3.84
N ALA A 339 -10.50 -1.39 -4.51
CA ALA A 339 -10.28 -2.67 -3.84
C ALA A 339 -8.97 -2.76 -3.02
N ASN A 340 -8.03 -1.83 -3.24
CA ASN A 340 -6.67 -1.85 -2.69
C ASN A 340 -6.43 -0.80 -1.58
N PHE A 341 -7.44 -0.02 -1.20
CA PHE A 341 -7.25 1.08 -0.25
C PHE A 341 -8.56 1.49 0.48
N SER A 342 -9.26 2.50 -0.01
CA SER A 342 -10.51 2.99 0.59
C SER A 342 -11.68 2.13 0.13
N ALA A 343 -12.55 1.69 1.04
CA ALA A 343 -13.80 0.99 0.66
C ALA A 343 -14.82 1.94 -0.01
N GLY A 344 -14.61 3.25 0.11
CA GLY A 344 -15.67 4.24 -0.10
C GLY A 344 -16.61 4.31 1.10
N LEU A 345 -17.79 4.89 0.92
CA LEU A 345 -18.77 5.07 2.00
C LEU A 345 -20.19 4.71 1.56
N SER A 346 -21.05 4.43 2.54
CA SER A 346 -22.50 4.41 2.42
C SER A 346 -23.06 5.85 2.31
N PHE A 347 -24.35 6.01 1.99
CA PHE A 347 -25.02 7.31 2.06
C PHE A 347 -25.07 7.86 3.49
N ASP A 348 -25.36 7.01 4.48
CA ASP A 348 -25.43 7.43 5.90
C ASP A 348 -24.05 7.89 6.40
N GLU A 349 -22.99 7.19 6.00
CA GLU A 349 -21.61 7.53 6.34
C GLU A 349 -21.16 8.82 5.63
N THR A 350 -21.57 9.01 4.38
CA THR A 350 -21.33 10.26 3.64
C THR A 350 -22.07 11.43 4.28
N ALA A 351 -23.32 11.24 4.70
CA ALA A 351 -24.10 12.24 5.44
C ALA A 351 -23.44 12.60 6.79
N LYS A 352 -22.99 11.60 7.55
CA LYS A 352 -22.22 11.79 8.80
C LYS A 352 -20.91 12.55 8.55
N LEU A 353 -20.17 12.21 7.49
CA LEU A 353 -18.95 12.92 7.08
C LEU A 353 -19.25 14.39 6.75
N LEU A 354 -20.27 14.67 5.95
CA LEU A 354 -20.67 16.03 5.58
C LEU A 354 -21.03 16.88 6.81
N VAL A 355 -21.72 16.30 7.81
CA VAL A 355 -22.00 16.97 9.09
C VAL A 355 -20.71 17.27 9.87
N ARG A 356 -19.72 16.36 9.91
CA ARG A 356 -18.40 16.62 10.55
C ARG A 356 -17.58 17.69 9.82
N LEU A 357 -17.71 17.78 8.49
CA LEU A 357 -17.18 18.88 7.68
C LEU A 357 -17.95 20.20 7.87
N GLY A 358 -19.01 20.20 8.68
CA GLY A 358 -19.78 21.39 9.07
C GLY A 358 -20.98 21.71 8.18
N ALA A 359 -21.37 20.82 7.26
CA ALA A 359 -22.53 21.04 6.39
C ALA A 359 -23.84 21.11 7.20
N ARG A 360 -24.64 22.15 6.93
CA ARG A 360 -26.02 22.27 7.42
C ARG A 360 -27.02 21.61 6.48
N GLU A 361 -26.68 21.57 5.21
CA GLU A 361 -27.50 21.01 4.14
C GLU A 361 -26.53 20.34 3.16
N ALA A 362 -26.90 19.20 2.59
CA ALA A 362 -26.10 18.54 1.58
C ALA A 362 -26.92 17.61 0.67
N PHE A 363 -26.38 17.38 -0.52
CA PHE A 363 -27.02 16.66 -1.62
C PHE A 363 -26.00 15.73 -2.29
N MET A 364 -26.43 14.52 -2.63
CA MET A 364 -25.62 13.51 -3.30
C MET A 364 -25.48 13.85 -4.80
N LEU A 365 -24.28 13.71 -5.34
CA LEU A 365 -23.99 13.77 -6.79
C LEU A 365 -23.79 12.35 -7.34
N ASP A 366 -23.43 12.19 -8.62
CA ASP A 366 -23.12 10.84 -9.13
C ASP A 366 -21.91 10.24 -8.39
N GLY A 367 -21.88 8.91 -8.27
CA GLY A 367 -20.89 8.16 -7.49
C GLY A 367 -20.21 7.05 -8.28
N GLY A 368 -19.58 6.11 -7.57
CA GLY A 368 -18.82 5.02 -8.20
C GLY A 368 -17.68 5.56 -9.07
N GLY A 369 -17.43 4.94 -10.22
CA GLY A 369 -16.39 5.39 -11.16
C GLY A 369 -16.59 6.77 -11.79
N SER A 370 -17.75 7.41 -11.58
CA SER A 370 -17.94 8.82 -11.91
C SER A 370 -17.33 9.76 -10.87
N SER A 371 -16.96 9.27 -9.67
CA SER A 371 -16.48 10.10 -8.55
C SER A 371 -15.08 10.65 -8.83
N ASP A 372 -15.00 11.96 -9.01
CA ASP A 372 -13.81 12.64 -9.50
C ASP A 372 -13.71 14.03 -8.89
N ILE A 373 -12.50 14.46 -8.51
CA ILE A 373 -12.19 15.80 -8.04
C ILE A 373 -10.87 16.29 -8.62
N VAL A 374 -10.92 17.48 -9.22
CA VAL A 374 -9.77 18.11 -9.86
C VAL A 374 -9.50 19.45 -9.22
N ALA A 375 -8.22 19.84 -9.11
CA ALA A 375 -7.81 21.14 -8.60
C ALA A 375 -6.53 21.62 -9.29
N ARG A 376 -6.37 22.94 -9.39
CA ARG A 376 -5.16 23.58 -9.93
C ARG A 376 -4.13 23.79 -8.82
N THR A 377 -2.94 23.24 -8.97
CA THR A 377 -1.80 23.60 -8.11
C THR A 377 -1.40 25.06 -8.39
N PRO A 378 -1.06 25.86 -7.38
CA PRO A 378 -0.48 27.19 -7.57
C PRO A 378 0.59 27.25 -8.66
N GLY A 379 0.41 28.15 -9.63
CA GLY A 379 1.35 28.33 -10.74
C GLY A 379 1.20 27.35 -11.92
N ASP A 380 0.28 26.39 -11.87
CA ASP A 380 -0.04 25.52 -13.02
C ASP A 380 -1.09 26.14 -13.96
N GLY A 381 -1.01 25.78 -15.25
CA GLY A 381 -1.91 26.29 -16.29
C GLY A 381 -3.31 25.66 -16.33
N GLY A 382 -3.50 24.52 -15.69
CA GLY A 382 -4.74 23.75 -15.68
C GLY A 382 -4.91 22.97 -14.38
N VAL A 383 -6.00 22.22 -14.27
CA VAL A 383 -6.27 21.34 -13.12
C VAL A 383 -5.60 19.98 -13.28
N SER A 384 -5.34 19.31 -12.16
CA SER A 384 -4.96 17.89 -12.11
C SER A 384 -5.97 17.12 -11.27
N VAL A 385 -6.09 15.82 -11.54
CA VAL A 385 -6.86 14.87 -10.71
C VAL A 385 -6.22 14.80 -9.33
N VAL A 386 -7.04 14.89 -8.29
CA VAL A 386 -6.61 14.90 -6.89
C VAL A 386 -6.89 13.56 -6.20
N ASN A 387 -8.00 12.91 -6.57
CA ASN A 387 -8.45 11.65 -5.99
C ASN A 387 -7.91 10.43 -6.75
N THR A 388 -8.33 9.23 -6.35
CA THR A 388 -8.03 7.98 -7.06
C THR A 388 -9.31 7.46 -7.76
N PRO A 389 -9.52 7.73 -9.06
CA PRO A 389 -10.70 7.24 -9.78
C PRO A 389 -10.81 5.71 -9.75
N SER A 390 -11.98 5.18 -9.38
CA SER A 390 -12.14 3.73 -9.13
C SER A 390 -12.02 2.85 -10.37
N ASP A 391 -12.19 3.44 -11.57
CA ASP A 391 -12.09 2.73 -12.85
C ASP A 391 -10.62 2.65 -13.35
N GLY A 392 -9.64 3.11 -12.55
CA GLY A 392 -8.22 3.16 -12.91
C GLY A 392 -7.80 4.45 -13.66
N GLY A 393 -8.75 5.34 -13.95
CA GLY A 393 -8.56 6.65 -14.55
C GLY A 393 -9.87 7.44 -14.60
N GLU A 394 -9.83 8.72 -15.00
CA GLU A 394 -11.02 9.57 -15.10
C GLU A 394 -12.07 8.95 -16.06
N ARG A 395 -13.30 8.74 -15.56
CA ARG A 395 -14.42 8.35 -16.41
C ARG A 395 -14.90 9.55 -17.24
N PRO A 396 -15.16 9.40 -18.55
CA PRO A 396 -15.85 10.42 -19.32
C PRO A 396 -17.29 10.65 -18.81
N ILE A 397 -17.58 11.86 -18.34
CA ILE A 397 -18.87 12.26 -17.75
C ILE A 397 -19.46 13.47 -18.48
N PRO A 398 -20.80 13.66 -18.48
CA PRO A 398 -21.45 14.76 -19.22
C PRO A 398 -21.50 16.08 -18.45
N SER A 399 -21.38 16.06 -17.11
CA SER A 399 -21.43 17.26 -16.28
C SER A 399 -20.59 17.18 -15.01
N GLY A 400 -20.21 18.35 -14.49
CA GLY A 400 -19.52 18.54 -13.22
C GLY A 400 -19.93 19.86 -12.55
N VAL A 401 -19.52 20.07 -11.31
CA VAL A 401 -19.66 21.36 -10.60
C VAL A 401 -18.28 21.99 -10.48
N GLY A 402 -18.07 23.09 -11.19
CA GLY A 402 -16.80 23.83 -11.22
C GLY A 402 -16.82 25.06 -10.31
N LEU A 403 -15.67 25.30 -9.68
CA LEU A 403 -15.32 26.52 -8.97
C LEU A 403 -14.44 27.38 -9.87
N PHE A 404 -14.76 28.66 -9.94
CA PHE A 404 -14.07 29.64 -10.76
C PHE A 404 -13.58 30.79 -9.88
N THR A 405 -12.54 31.49 -10.33
CA THR A 405 -12.06 32.70 -9.68
C THR A 405 -11.92 33.83 -10.69
N LYS A 406 -12.08 35.09 -10.25
CA LYS A 406 -11.78 36.25 -11.10
C LYS A 406 -10.33 36.18 -11.58
N LYS A 407 -10.13 36.41 -12.88
CA LYS A 407 -8.81 36.51 -13.51
C LYS A 407 -7.93 37.50 -12.72
N GLY A 408 -6.78 37.03 -12.24
CA GLY A 408 -5.81 37.85 -11.53
C GLY A 408 -5.06 38.83 -12.45
N SER A 409 -4.19 39.62 -11.82
CA SER A 409 -3.43 40.69 -12.44
C SER A 409 -2.37 40.22 -13.45
N GLY A 410 -2.04 38.92 -13.50
CA GLY A 410 -0.89 38.41 -14.25
C GLY A 410 0.46 38.95 -13.75
N THR A 411 0.47 39.60 -12.58
CA THR A 411 1.68 40.12 -11.95
C THR A 411 2.16 39.14 -10.89
N LEU A 412 3.42 38.73 -10.97
CA LEU A 412 4.04 37.77 -10.07
C LEU A 412 3.89 38.21 -8.59
N LYS A 413 3.29 37.35 -7.75
CA LYS A 413 3.04 37.55 -6.32
C LYS A 413 3.75 36.55 -5.42
N GLY A 414 3.74 35.28 -5.81
CA GLY A 414 4.34 34.19 -5.06
C GLY A 414 4.96 33.14 -5.98
N ILE A 415 5.64 32.18 -5.36
CA ILE A 415 6.27 31.05 -6.04
C ILE A 415 5.79 29.78 -5.35
N ASP A 416 5.44 28.78 -6.14
CA ASP A 416 5.21 27.41 -5.71
C ASP A 416 6.51 26.65 -5.92
N VAL A 417 7.17 26.24 -4.83
CA VAL A 417 8.42 25.48 -4.88
C VAL A 417 8.10 24.01 -4.74
N ARG A 418 8.67 23.20 -5.63
CA ARG A 418 8.40 21.76 -5.72
C ARG A 418 9.71 21.00 -5.68
N THR A 419 9.74 19.92 -4.91
CA THR A 419 10.88 19.00 -4.80
C THR A 419 10.46 17.64 -5.33
N ALA A 420 11.38 16.90 -5.96
CA ALA A 420 11.07 15.54 -6.45
C ALA A 420 10.94 14.49 -5.32
N ALA A 421 11.41 14.82 -4.11
CA ALA A 421 11.34 14.02 -2.89
C ALA A 421 11.53 14.95 -1.67
N GLY A 422 11.07 14.51 -0.49
CA GLY A 422 11.29 15.25 0.77
C GLY A 422 12.66 14.98 1.43
N ARG A 423 13.43 14.00 0.93
CA ARG A 423 14.68 13.52 1.53
C ARG A 423 15.80 13.40 0.49
N VAL A 424 17.04 13.64 0.90
CA VAL A 424 18.25 13.49 0.07
C VAL A 424 19.48 13.22 0.94
N PHE A 425 20.48 12.50 0.41
CA PHE A 425 21.74 12.22 1.13
C PHE A 425 22.77 13.34 0.95
N PRO A 426 23.64 13.61 1.95
CA PRO A 426 24.80 14.49 1.81
C PRO A 426 25.63 14.18 0.56
N GLY A 427 25.89 15.19 -0.27
CA GLY A 427 26.66 15.04 -1.51
C GLY A 427 25.91 14.44 -2.70
N LEU A 428 24.65 14.03 -2.55
CA LEU A 428 23.77 13.66 -3.67
C LEU A 428 22.90 14.86 -4.10
N THR A 429 22.02 14.65 -5.08
CA THR A 429 21.21 15.70 -5.67
C THR A 429 19.72 15.42 -5.67
N LEU A 430 18.94 16.51 -5.70
CA LEU A 430 17.48 16.49 -5.68
C LEU A 430 16.95 17.52 -6.68
N ASP A 431 16.01 17.12 -7.54
CA ASP A 431 15.35 18.06 -8.45
C ASP A 431 14.42 19.00 -7.71
N VAL A 432 14.54 20.30 -8.01
CA VAL A 432 13.73 21.39 -7.45
C VAL A 432 13.26 22.33 -8.55
N SER A 433 11.98 22.68 -8.53
CA SER A 433 11.37 23.56 -9.53
C SER A 433 10.52 24.64 -8.88
N ALA A 434 10.30 25.74 -9.61
CA ALA A 434 9.61 26.92 -9.15
C ALA A 434 8.55 27.33 -10.19
N ALA A 435 7.28 27.40 -9.78
CA ALA A 435 6.19 27.92 -10.61
C ALA A 435 5.70 29.27 -10.05
N GLY A 436 5.82 30.33 -10.85
CA GLY A 436 5.38 31.67 -10.45
C GLY A 436 3.86 31.84 -10.55
N TYR A 437 3.24 32.56 -9.61
CA TYR A 437 1.79 32.81 -9.63
C TYR A 437 1.38 34.23 -9.21
N ASP A 438 0.19 34.67 -9.64
CA ASP A 438 -0.43 35.95 -9.25
C ASP A 438 -1.36 35.84 -8.02
N GLU A 439 -2.04 36.92 -7.62
CA GLU A 439 -2.94 36.89 -6.45
C GLU A 439 -4.20 36.01 -6.64
N SER A 440 -4.44 35.47 -7.83
CA SER A 440 -5.46 34.45 -8.10
C SER A 440 -4.89 33.02 -8.13
N TYR A 441 -3.60 32.85 -7.83
CA TYR A 441 -2.80 31.62 -7.98
C TYR A 441 -2.70 31.10 -9.43
N ALA A 442 -3.02 31.94 -10.42
CA ALA A 442 -2.86 31.65 -11.84
C ALA A 442 -1.38 31.76 -12.27
N PRO A 443 -0.94 31.03 -13.30
CA PRO A 443 0.47 30.97 -13.71
C PRO A 443 0.99 32.32 -14.19
N VAL A 444 2.19 32.68 -13.74
CA VAL A 444 2.92 33.88 -14.20
C VAL A 444 4.37 33.52 -14.50
N ALA A 445 4.79 33.76 -15.74
CA ALA A 445 6.18 33.64 -16.13
C ALA A 445 7.05 34.67 -15.39
N PHE A 446 8.20 34.24 -14.85
CA PHE A 446 9.15 35.12 -14.15
C PHE A 446 9.67 36.30 -15.00
N GLY A 447 9.62 36.16 -16.33
CA GLY A 447 9.95 37.23 -17.28
C GLY A 447 11.44 37.55 -17.28
N ARG A 448 11.79 38.79 -16.89
CA ARG A 448 13.21 39.20 -16.71
C ARG A 448 13.75 38.95 -15.31
N ASN A 449 12.90 38.57 -14.35
CA ASN A 449 13.36 38.25 -13.00
C ASN A 449 14.06 36.89 -13.04
N LYS A 450 15.30 36.83 -12.55
CA LYS A 450 15.94 35.55 -12.28
C LYS A 450 15.35 34.98 -10.99
N VAL A 451 15.16 33.67 -10.96
CA VAL A 451 14.86 32.96 -9.71
C VAL A 451 16.18 32.84 -8.94
N HIS A 452 16.22 33.42 -7.75
CA HIS A 452 17.27 33.22 -6.78
C HIS A 452 16.83 32.10 -5.84
N TRP A 453 17.77 31.26 -5.43
CA TRP A 453 17.49 30.12 -4.55
C TRP A 453 18.34 30.22 -3.31
N ASP A 454 17.74 29.94 -2.16
CA ASP A 454 18.45 29.71 -0.89
C ASP A 454 18.05 28.34 -0.33
N ALA A 455 19.03 27.59 0.17
CA ALA A 455 18.83 26.33 0.89
C ALA A 455 19.60 26.32 2.22
N GLY A 456 20.13 27.48 2.63
CA GLY A 456 20.87 27.70 3.86
C GLY A 456 21.98 26.66 4.10
N ARG A 457 21.78 25.81 5.11
CA ARG A 457 22.72 24.73 5.49
C ARG A 457 22.55 23.45 4.67
N LEU A 458 21.41 23.28 3.99
CA LEU A 458 21.03 22.06 3.31
C LEU A 458 21.78 21.85 2.00
N GLY A 459 22.33 22.89 1.38
CA GLY A 459 23.05 22.75 0.12
C GLY A 459 23.11 24.02 -0.72
N THR A 460 23.32 23.85 -2.02
CA THR A 460 23.19 24.94 -3.00
C THR A 460 22.36 24.48 -4.18
N VAL A 461 21.37 25.27 -4.59
CA VAL A 461 20.59 25.00 -5.81
C VAL A 461 21.26 25.62 -7.04
N ARG A 462 21.41 24.85 -8.12
CA ARG A 462 21.91 25.29 -9.42
C ARG A 462 21.11 24.60 -10.52
N ASP A 463 20.69 25.37 -11.53
CA ASP A 463 20.00 24.86 -12.73
C ASP A 463 18.79 23.93 -12.44
N GLY A 464 18.06 24.17 -11.35
CA GLY A 464 16.93 23.34 -10.91
C GLY A 464 17.30 22.13 -10.06
N VAL A 465 18.54 22.06 -9.58
CA VAL A 465 19.07 20.92 -8.82
C VAL A 465 19.64 21.39 -7.49
N LEU A 466 19.09 20.90 -6.38
CA LEU A 466 19.70 21.02 -5.06
C LEU A 466 20.88 20.04 -4.98
N HIS A 467 22.09 20.56 -4.78
CA HIS A 467 23.25 19.77 -4.36
C HIS A 467 23.27 19.73 -2.83
N ALA A 468 22.99 18.57 -2.24
CA ALA A 468 22.82 18.42 -0.80
C ALA A 468 24.16 18.54 -0.05
N GLY A 469 24.12 19.25 1.06
CA GLY A 469 25.25 19.65 1.89
C GLY A 469 25.26 18.92 3.23
N ARG A 470 24.87 19.61 4.31
CA ARG A 470 24.95 19.07 5.68
C ARG A 470 23.65 18.40 6.10
N PRO A 471 23.70 17.29 6.86
CA PRO A 471 22.53 16.70 7.51
C PRO A 471 21.71 17.72 8.30
N GLY A 472 20.39 17.57 8.23
CA GLY A 472 19.44 18.48 8.85
C GLY A 472 18.18 18.67 8.02
N GLU A 473 17.12 19.07 8.71
CA GLU A 473 15.87 19.55 8.13
C GLU A 473 15.90 21.08 7.94
N GLY A 474 15.14 21.57 6.95
CA GLY A 474 14.95 22.99 6.67
C GLY A 474 14.31 23.24 5.31
N ASP A 475 14.36 24.47 4.86
CA ASP A 475 13.58 24.93 3.70
C ASP A 475 14.50 25.13 2.47
N VAL A 476 14.01 24.77 1.28
CA VAL A 476 14.53 25.25 0.00
C VAL A 476 13.63 26.39 -0.45
N GLU A 477 14.15 27.61 -0.41
CA GLU A 477 13.44 28.85 -0.75
C GLU A 477 13.78 29.32 -2.17
N ALA A 478 12.80 29.91 -2.84
CA ALA A 478 12.95 30.55 -4.14
C ALA A 478 12.41 31.99 -4.09
N GLU A 479 13.14 32.94 -4.65
CA GLU A 479 12.77 34.35 -4.75
C GLU A 479 12.86 34.87 -6.19
N ALA A 480 11.90 35.68 -6.61
CA ALA A 480 11.92 36.41 -7.87
C ALA A 480 11.30 37.81 -7.71
N GLY A 481 12.15 38.82 -7.59
CA GLY A 481 11.75 40.22 -7.42
C GLY A 481 11.18 40.53 -6.03
N ARG A 482 9.89 40.25 -5.82
CA ARG A 482 9.21 40.31 -4.50
C ARG A 482 8.42 39.05 -4.16
N ALA A 483 8.28 38.15 -5.13
CA ALA A 483 7.63 36.88 -4.91
C ALA A 483 8.62 35.91 -4.28
N HIS A 484 8.14 35.16 -3.30
CA HIS A 484 8.88 34.12 -2.60
C HIS A 484 8.03 32.86 -2.51
N GLY A 485 8.67 31.73 -2.24
CA GLY A 485 8.08 30.43 -2.01
C GLY A 485 9.10 29.48 -1.42
N ARG A 486 8.66 28.37 -0.82
CA ARG A 486 9.57 27.40 -0.22
C ARG A 486 8.97 25.99 -0.17
N ALA A 487 9.83 25.00 -0.03
CA ALA A 487 9.46 23.61 0.25
C ALA A 487 10.42 22.98 1.26
N ASP A 488 9.90 22.12 2.13
CA ASP A 488 10.69 21.49 3.20
C ASP A 488 11.51 20.31 2.64
N VAL A 489 12.77 20.19 3.07
CA VAL A 489 13.69 19.10 2.69
C VAL A 489 14.51 18.65 3.91
N ARG A 490 14.64 17.34 4.08
CA ARG A 490 15.56 16.72 5.05
C ARG A 490 16.79 16.16 4.34
N VAL A 491 17.96 16.70 4.65
CA VAL A 491 19.24 16.06 4.31
C VAL A 491 19.53 15.00 5.37
N LEU A 492 19.66 13.74 4.95
CA LEU A 492 19.82 12.57 5.82
C LEU A 492 21.23 12.46 6.41
N GLY A 493 21.49 11.37 7.16
CA GLY A 493 22.86 10.98 7.52
C GLY A 493 23.69 10.53 6.30
N ASP A 494 24.95 10.19 6.55
CA ASP A 494 25.83 9.67 5.49
C ASP A 494 25.28 8.37 4.89
N LEU A 495 25.42 8.22 3.58
CA LEU A 495 24.92 7.06 2.83
C LEU A 495 25.61 5.77 3.31
N ALA A 496 24.84 4.88 3.94
CA ALA A 496 25.32 3.63 4.52
C ALA A 496 25.15 2.45 3.57
N SER A 497 24.06 2.40 2.81
CA SER A 497 23.84 1.38 1.77
C SER A 497 22.95 1.89 0.64
N VAL A 498 22.94 1.17 -0.48
CA VAL A 498 21.97 1.36 -1.58
C VAL A 498 21.34 0.02 -1.94
N LYS A 499 20.10 0.04 -2.39
CA LYS A 499 19.36 -1.15 -2.86
C LYS A 499 18.55 -0.80 -4.10
N PHE A 500 18.24 -1.81 -4.91
CA PHE A 500 17.20 -1.70 -5.92
C PHE A 500 15.83 -2.02 -5.30
N SER A 501 14.77 -1.48 -5.88
CA SER A 501 13.37 -1.76 -5.47
C SER A 501 12.90 -3.21 -5.74
N ALA A 502 13.77 -4.05 -6.30
CA ALA A 502 13.55 -5.48 -6.50
C ALA A 502 14.88 -6.23 -6.25
N PRO A 503 14.85 -7.44 -5.67
CA PRO A 503 16.06 -8.23 -5.42
C PRO A 503 16.66 -8.86 -6.70
N SER A 504 15.83 -9.03 -7.73
CA SER A 504 16.21 -9.48 -9.08
C SER A 504 15.13 -9.05 -10.06
N LEU A 505 15.47 -9.03 -11.35
CA LEU A 505 14.54 -8.76 -12.44
C LEU A 505 14.55 -9.93 -13.42
N THR A 506 13.37 -10.33 -13.90
CA THR A 506 13.22 -11.34 -14.95
C THR A 506 12.32 -10.75 -16.01
N LEU A 507 12.81 -10.67 -17.24
CA LEU A 507 12.15 -10.03 -18.38
C LEU A 507 11.95 -11.05 -19.49
N ASP A 508 10.82 -11.02 -20.18
CA ASP A 508 10.68 -11.70 -21.46
C ASP A 508 11.65 -11.10 -22.49
N ALA A 509 12.04 -11.87 -23.51
CA ALA A 509 12.91 -11.38 -24.59
C ALA A 509 12.23 -10.25 -25.38
N GLY A 510 12.83 -9.06 -25.40
CA GLY A 510 12.22 -7.84 -25.93
C GLY A 510 11.26 -7.13 -24.96
N GLY A 511 10.97 -7.72 -23.79
CA GLY A 511 10.15 -7.15 -22.73
C GLY A 511 10.92 -6.16 -21.85
N SER A 512 10.19 -5.38 -21.05
CA SER A 512 10.77 -4.39 -20.13
C SER A 512 10.09 -4.37 -18.77
N GLY A 513 10.87 -4.09 -17.74
CA GLY A 513 10.42 -3.81 -16.38
C GLY A 513 11.03 -2.53 -15.85
N THR A 514 10.60 -2.09 -14.67
CA THR A 514 11.04 -0.84 -14.05
C THR A 514 11.53 -1.10 -12.63
N VAL A 515 12.65 -0.49 -12.27
CA VAL A 515 13.22 -0.53 -10.91
C VAL A 515 13.61 0.87 -10.46
N ARG A 516 13.65 1.11 -9.14
CA ARG A 516 14.21 2.34 -8.54
C ARG A 516 15.46 2.00 -7.73
N ILE A 517 16.31 3.01 -7.51
CA ILE A 517 17.45 2.92 -6.59
C ILE A 517 17.07 3.72 -5.33
N THR A 518 17.20 3.09 -4.16
CA THR A 518 16.96 3.71 -2.86
C THR A 518 18.24 3.63 -2.04
N GLY A 519 18.67 4.77 -1.50
CA GLY A 519 19.75 4.83 -0.51
C GLY A 519 19.20 4.76 0.90
N PHE A 520 20.01 4.32 1.85
CA PHE A 520 19.70 4.26 3.28
C PHE A 520 20.86 4.81 4.10
N ASP A 521 20.58 5.62 5.13
CA ASP A 521 21.57 5.96 6.15
C ASP A 521 21.66 4.87 7.23
N ALA A 522 22.59 5.03 8.17
CA ALA A 522 22.84 4.07 9.24
C ALA A 522 21.80 4.12 10.39
N ASP A 523 20.83 5.03 10.35
CA ASP A 523 19.62 5.01 11.19
C ASP A 523 18.42 4.38 10.44
N GLY A 524 18.58 4.00 9.16
CA GLY A 524 17.52 3.38 8.36
C GLY A 524 16.60 4.37 7.65
N PHE A 525 16.89 5.67 7.66
CA PHE A 525 16.16 6.64 6.83
C PHE A 525 16.51 6.43 5.37
N ASP A 526 15.50 6.39 4.51
CA ASP A 526 15.65 6.20 3.08
C ASP A 526 15.50 7.50 2.27
N ALA A 527 16.09 7.51 1.07
CA ALA A 527 15.75 8.48 0.03
C ALA A 527 15.97 7.89 -1.38
N PRO A 528 15.19 8.32 -2.39
CA PRO A 528 15.44 7.93 -3.77
C PRO A 528 16.81 8.46 -4.25
N VAL A 529 17.55 7.64 -4.98
CA VAL A 529 18.78 8.05 -5.65
C VAL A 529 18.49 8.28 -7.13
N THR A 530 18.78 9.50 -7.60
CA THR A 530 18.58 9.87 -9.00
C THR A 530 19.65 9.25 -9.90
N ALA A 531 19.33 9.00 -11.17
CA ALA A 531 20.28 8.38 -12.11
C ALA A 531 21.54 9.24 -12.41
N ARG A 532 21.55 10.54 -12.07
CA ARG A 532 22.73 11.41 -12.19
C ARG A 532 23.73 11.27 -11.03
N ASP A 533 23.28 10.71 -9.91
CA ASP A 533 24.09 10.43 -8.72
C ASP A 533 24.65 9.00 -8.72
N ALA A 534 24.36 8.23 -9.76
CA ALA A 534 24.59 6.79 -9.86
C ALA A 534 25.44 6.45 -11.09
N ASP A 535 26.56 5.76 -10.89
CA ASP A 535 27.31 5.12 -11.96
C ASP A 535 26.72 3.72 -12.23
N LEU A 536 26.37 3.42 -13.48
CA LEU A 536 25.66 2.21 -13.88
C LEU A 536 26.52 1.38 -14.84
N SER A 537 26.88 0.17 -14.40
CA SER A 537 27.64 -0.80 -15.19
C SER A 537 26.79 -2.06 -15.43
N TYR A 538 26.57 -2.40 -16.69
CA TYR A 538 25.78 -3.55 -17.14
C TYR A 538 26.23 -4.03 -18.52
N ASP A 539 25.81 -5.23 -18.91
CA ASP A 539 26.06 -5.74 -20.26
C ASP A 539 25.04 -5.18 -21.26
N SER A 540 25.50 -4.32 -22.17
CA SER A 540 24.68 -3.68 -23.20
C SER A 540 24.22 -4.62 -24.32
N ASP A 541 24.83 -5.80 -24.44
CA ASP A 541 24.41 -6.82 -25.41
C ASP A 541 23.26 -7.69 -24.85
N VAL A 542 23.00 -7.59 -23.53
CA VAL A 542 21.90 -8.30 -22.83
C VAL A 542 20.74 -7.35 -22.48
N VAL A 543 21.02 -6.17 -21.93
CA VAL A 543 19.98 -5.22 -21.48
C VAL A 543 20.23 -3.79 -21.93
N LYS A 544 19.14 -3.04 -22.11
CA LYS A 544 19.14 -1.58 -22.24
C LYS A 544 18.53 -0.97 -20.97
N VAL A 545 19.23 -0.03 -20.35
CA VAL A 545 18.78 0.71 -19.15
C VAL A 545 18.53 2.17 -19.52
N GLU A 546 17.34 2.69 -19.20
CA GLU A 546 16.91 4.04 -19.53
C GLU A 546 16.32 4.75 -18.31
N PRO A 547 16.96 5.80 -17.77
CA PRO A 547 16.36 6.66 -16.76
C PRO A 547 15.03 7.25 -17.25
N GLN A 548 14.07 7.36 -16.33
CA GLN A 548 12.74 7.93 -16.56
C GLN A 548 12.57 9.22 -15.73
N ASP A 549 11.63 10.08 -16.15
CA ASP A 549 11.38 11.36 -15.48
C ASP A 549 10.85 11.22 -14.04
N ASP A 550 10.32 10.05 -13.66
CA ASP A 550 9.88 9.70 -12.30
C ASP A 550 11.02 9.19 -11.40
N GLY A 551 12.28 9.32 -11.85
CA GLY A 551 13.47 8.83 -11.15
C GLY A 551 13.69 7.31 -11.23
N SER A 552 12.83 6.56 -11.94
CA SER A 552 13.02 5.13 -12.13
C SER A 552 13.97 4.79 -13.29
N LEU A 553 14.41 3.54 -13.33
CA LEU A 553 15.16 2.96 -14.43
C LEU A 553 14.27 1.94 -15.15
N LYS A 554 13.95 2.21 -16.41
CA LYS A 554 13.35 1.21 -17.31
C LYS A 554 14.46 0.30 -17.81
N VAL A 555 14.34 -0.99 -17.54
CA VAL A 555 15.25 -2.04 -18.00
C VAL A 555 14.54 -2.87 -19.07
N THR A 556 15.12 -2.96 -20.26
CA THR A 556 14.58 -3.73 -21.39
C THR A 556 15.54 -4.87 -21.73
N GLY A 557 15.05 -6.11 -21.73
CA GLY A 557 15.81 -7.26 -22.16
C GLY A 557 15.88 -7.32 -23.68
N LEU A 558 17.07 -7.48 -24.27
CA LEU A 558 17.20 -7.50 -25.73
C LEU A 558 16.73 -8.84 -26.29
N ALA A 559 15.99 -8.81 -27.42
CA ALA A 559 15.42 -10.02 -28.01
C ALA A 559 16.48 -11.04 -28.48
N ALA A 560 17.69 -10.59 -28.80
CA ALA A 560 18.82 -11.45 -29.15
C ALA A 560 19.50 -12.12 -27.93
N ALA A 561 19.11 -11.71 -26.72
CA ALA A 561 19.67 -12.18 -25.45
C ALA A 561 18.72 -13.15 -24.71
N ASP A 562 17.74 -13.73 -25.43
CA ASP A 562 16.82 -14.73 -24.88
C ASP A 562 17.56 -15.93 -24.27
N GLY A 563 17.19 -16.32 -23.07
CA GLY A 563 17.85 -17.38 -22.30
C GLY A 563 19.21 -16.98 -21.72
N THR A 564 19.56 -15.69 -21.65
CA THR A 564 20.82 -15.18 -21.07
C THR A 564 20.57 -14.22 -19.90
N GLY A 565 21.63 -13.82 -19.19
CA GLY A 565 21.51 -13.02 -17.98
C GLY A 565 22.73 -12.14 -17.73
N THR A 566 22.52 -11.06 -16.99
CA THR A 566 23.56 -10.10 -16.60
C THR A 566 23.25 -9.54 -15.19
N ALA A 567 24.06 -8.60 -14.72
CA ALA A 567 23.76 -7.83 -13.51
C ALA A 567 23.97 -6.34 -13.76
N ILE A 568 22.98 -5.52 -13.41
CA ILE A 568 23.15 -4.08 -13.35
C ILE A 568 23.81 -3.76 -12.02
N THR A 569 25.06 -3.34 -12.07
CA THR A 569 25.79 -2.83 -10.90
C THR A 569 25.58 -1.33 -10.84
N VAL A 570 25.10 -0.84 -9.69
CA VAL A 570 25.03 0.59 -9.38
C VAL A 570 26.09 0.95 -8.35
N THR A 571 26.82 2.03 -8.58
CA THR A 571 27.72 2.65 -7.61
C THR A 571 27.23 4.06 -7.29
N VAL A 572 27.02 4.36 -6.01
CA VAL A 572 26.60 5.67 -5.51
C VAL A 572 27.59 6.08 -4.43
N GLN A 573 28.34 7.16 -4.67
CA GLN A 573 29.53 7.50 -3.88
C GLN A 573 30.50 6.30 -3.80
N ASP A 574 30.66 5.67 -2.64
CA ASP A 574 31.46 4.47 -2.39
C ASP A 574 30.61 3.25 -1.97
N ARG A 575 29.28 3.28 -2.20
CA ARG A 575 28.35 2.17 -1.99
C ARG A 575 27.99 1.50 -3.31
N VAL A 576 27.93 0.17 -3.31
CA VAL A 576 27.64 -0.64 -4.49
C VAL A 576 26.45 -1.56 -4.22
N ALA A 577 25.53 -1.64 -5.17
CA ALA A 577 24.51 -2.70 -5.22
C ALA A 577 24.46 -3.35 -6.60
N LYS A 578 23.92 -4.57 -6.65
CA LYS A 578 23.74 -5.32 -7.90
C LYS A 578 22.30 -5.78 -8.01
N LEU A 579 21.71 -5.56 -9.18
CA LEU A 579 20.44 -6.16 -9.60
C LEU A 579 20.74 -7.24 -10.62
N PRO A 580 20.59 -8.53 -10.29
CA PRO A 580 20.61 -9.60 -11.28
C PRO A 580 19.43 -9.45 -12.24
N VAL A 581 19.68 -9.52 -13.55
CA VAL A 581 18.66 -9.40 -14.60
C VAL A 581 18.76 -10.60 -15.55
N ALA A 582 17.70 -11.41 -15.56
CA ALA A 582 17.53 -12.49 -16.54
C ALA A 582 16.66 -12.01 -17.71
N VAL A 583 17.08 -12.35 -18.94
CA VAL A 583 16.31 -12.10 -20.17
C VAL A 583 15.91 -13.45 -20.76
N GLY A 584 14.61 -13.61 -20.98
CA GLY A 584 13.99 -14.90 -21.26
C GLY A 584 13.93 -15.82 -20.03
N LEU A 585 13.33 -16.99 -20.23
CA LEU A 585 13.25 -18.05 -19.24
C LEU A 585 13.90 -19.32 -19.80
N LYS A 586 14.62 -20.05 -18.95
CA LYS A 586 15.16 -21.36 -19.33
C LYS A 586 14.02 -22.38 -19.32
N HIS A 587 13.73 -22.98 -20.47
CA HIS A 587 12.80 -24.10 -20.56
C HIS A 587 13.46 -25.35 -19.97
N VAL A 588 12.83 -25.95 -18.96
CA VAL A 588 13.24 -27.22 -18.35
C VAL A 588 12.05 -28.18 -18.37
N THR A 589 12.09 -29.17 -19.25
CA THR A 589 11.06 -30.20 -19.31
C THR A 589 11.00 -30.99 -18.00
N LEU A 590 9.80 -31.13 -17.45
CA LEU A 590 9.46 -31.95 -16.29
C LEU A 590 8.94 -33.34 -16.70
N ALA A 591 8.25 -33.42 -17.84
CA ALA A 591 7.72 -34.64 -18.43
C ALA A 591 7.48 -34.46 -19.95
N GLU A 592 7.99 -35.38 -20.78
CA GLU A 592 7.56 -35.57 -22.18
C GLU A 592 6.45 -36.64 -22.27
N PHE A 593 6.00 -37.21 -21.14
CA PHE A 593 4.94 -38.24 -21.07
C PHE A 593 5.23 -39.49 -21.92
N GLY A 594 6.51 -39.85 -22.02
CA GLY A 594 6.98 -41.08 -22.67
C GLY A 594 6.48 -42.35 -21.97
N SER A 595 6.52 -43.49 -22.69
CA SER A 595 6.10 -44.80 -22.15
C SER A 595 6.92 -45.31 -20.95
N ASP A 596 8.06 -44.71 -20.67
CA ASP A 596 8.91 -44.91 -19.49
C ASP A 596 8.52 -44.03 -18.28
N GLU A 597 7.71 -42.99 -18.48
CA GLU A 597 7.18 -42.16 -17.41
C GLU A 597 5.90 -42.76 -16.79
N GLY A 598 5.89 -42.87 -15.46
CA GLY A 598 4.74 -43.39 -14.73
C GLY A 598 3.61 -42.37 -14.60
N TRP A 599 2.52 -42.54 -15.35
CA TRP A 599 1.29 -41.76 -15.18
C TRP A 599 0.11 -42.64 -14.76
N GLY A 600 -0.59 -42.25 -13.70
CA GLY A 600 -1.80 -42.91 -13.20
C GLY A 600 -3.05 -42.07 -13.40
N VAL A 601 -4.22 -42.71 -13.27
CA VAL A 601 -5.51 -42.01 -13.23
C VAL A 601 -6.07 -41.95 -11.81
N SER A 602 -6.70 -40.83 -11.47
CA SER A 602 -7.61 -40.69 -10.33
C SER A 602 -8.83 -39.87 -10.76
N THR A 603 -9.93 -39.94 -10.01
CA THR A 603 -11.16 -39.19 -10.31
C THR A 603 -11.86 -38.69 -9.06
N ALA A 604 -12.60 -37.59 -9.21
CA ALA A 604 -13.66 -37.18 -8.31
C ALA A 604 -14.95 -37.10 -9.12
N LYS A 605 -15.94 -37.95 -8.82
CA LYS A 605 -17.22 -38.05 -9.55
C LYS A 605 -17.07 -38.12 -11.07
N ALA A 606 -16.17 -38.98 -11.56
CA ALA A 606 -15.94 -39.17 -13.00
C ALA A 606 -15.50 -40.61 -13.29
N LYS A 607 -15.65 -41.05 -14.54
CA LYS A 607 -14.84 -42.13 -15.10
C LYS A 607 -13.69 -41.50 -15.88
N ALA A 608 -12.50 -42.10 -15.81
CA ALA A 608 -11.37 -41.65 -16.61
C ALA A 608 -10.36 -42.78 -16.84
N SER A 609 -9.52 -42.60 -17.85
CA SER A 609 -8.35 -43.44 -18.10
C SER A 609 -7.18 -42.57 -18.60
N VAL A 610 -5.96 -43.01 -18.32
CA VAL A 610 -4.74 -42.48 -18.92
C VAL A 610 -4.08 -43.55 -19.79
N ALA A 611 -3.55 -43.15 -20.95
CA ALA A 611 -2.81 -44.03 -21.84
C ALA A 611 -1.72 -43.25 -22.58
N ALA A 612 -0.56 -43.85 -22.81
CA ALA A 612 0.43 -43.29 -23.73
C ALA A 612 -0.08 -43.42 -25.18
N VAL A 613 0.01 -42.33 -25.95
CA VAL A 613 -0.41 -42.24 -27.35
C VAL A 613 0.68 -41.58 -28.20
N SER A 614 0.61 -41.73 -29.52
CA SER A 614 1.51 -40.99 -30.42
C SER A 614 1.18 -39.49 -30.43
N ALA A 615 2.23 -38.67 -30.40
CA ALA A 615 2.19 -37.21 -30.49
C ALA A 615 3.08 -36.68 -31.63
N ALA A 616 3.31 -37.49 -32.66
CA ALA A 616 4.07 -37.10 -33.85
C ALA A 616 3.40 -35.98 -34.69
N ASP A 617 2.18 -35.57 -34.33
CA ASP A 617 1.43 -34.45 -34.91
C ASP A 617 1.58 -33.14 -34.10
N ARG A 618 2.30 -33.14 -32.96
CA ARG A 618 2.62 -31.92 -32.19
C ARG A 618 3.66 -31.07 -32.96
N PRO A 619 3.49 -29.73 -33.02
CA PRO A 619 4.55 -28.83 -33.46
C PRO A 619 5.89 -29.13 -32.77
N ASP A 620 6.97 -29.09 -33.54
CA ASP A 620 8.35 -29.29 -33.08
C ASP A 620 8.57 -30.57 -32.24
N ALA A 621 7.79 -31.62 -32.52
CA ALA A 621 7.96 -32.93 -31.89
C ALA A 621 9.15 -33.71 -32.47
N PRO A 622 9.98 -34.37 -31.62
CA PRO A 622 10.99 -35.30 -32.11
C PRO A 622 10.35 -36.51 -32.79
N ALA A 623 11.09 -37.18 -33.68
CA ALA A 623 10.60 -38.36 -34.37
C ALA A 623 10.31 -39.51 -33.38
N GLY A 624 9.05 -39.99 -33.35
CA GLY A 624 8.60 -41.03 -32.43
C GLY A 624 8.02 -40.53 -31.10
N ASN A 625 7.80 -39.21 -30.97
CA ASN A 625 7.27 -38.60 -29.76
C ASN A 625 5.91 -39.17 -29.28
N GLN A 626 5.71 -39.19 -27.96
CA GLN A 626 4.50 -39.68 -27.30
C GLN A 626 3.86 -38.57 -26.44
N ALA A 627 2.64 -38.82 -25.99
CA ALA A 627 1.91 -37.96 -25.05
C ALA A 627 1.04 -38.85 -24.14
N VAL A 628 0.59 -38.33 -23.00
CA VAL A 628 -0.48 -38.98 -22.22
C VAL A 628 -1.84 -38.48 -22.69
N ALA A 629 -2.72 -39.40 -23.10
CA ALA A 629 -4.13 -39.12 -23.34
C ALA A 629 -4.92 -39.34 -22.05
N LEU A 630 -5.52 -38.27 -21.51
CA LEU A 630 -6.50 -38.33 -20.43
C LEU A 630 -7.90 -38.36 -21.05
N THR A 631 -8.52 -39.54 -21.04
CA THR A 631 -9.93 -39.70 -21.43
C THR A 631 -10.81 -39.53 -20.20
N TYR A 632 -11.89 -38.77 -20.30
CA TYR A 632 -12.81 -38.50 -19.18
C TYR A 632 -14.28 -38.62 -19.60
N ASP A 633 -15.14 -38.98 -18.65
CA ASP A 633 -16.59 -39.00 -18.78
C ASP A 633 -17.21 -38.46 -17.47
N PHE A 634 -17.80 -37.26 -17.56
CA PHE A 634 -18.54 -36.60 -16.49
C PHE A 634 -20.06 -36.78 -16.63
N SER A 635 -20.53 -37.46 -17.68
CA SER A 635 -21.96 -37.59 -18.01
C SER A 635 -22.74 -38.27 -16.88
N GLY A 636 -23.88 -37.70 -16.49
CA GLY A 636 -24.72 -38.24 -15.43
C GLY A 636 -24.17 -38.08 -14.01
N THR A 637 -23.20 -37.18 -13.80
CA THR A 637 -22.66 -36.83 -12.48
C THR A 637 -23.07 -35.41 -12.07
N THR A 638 -23.13 -35.12 -10.75
CA THR A 638 -23.63 -33.84 -10.22
C THR A 638 -22.66 -33.14 -9.26
N GLY A 639 -22.65 -31.81 -9.28
CA GLY A 639 -21.65 -30.98 -8.62
C GLY A 639 -20.28 -31.11 -9.28
N THR A 640 -19.20 -30.69 -8.60
CA THR A 640 -17.84 -30.75 -9.18
C THR A 640 -17.40 -32.17 -9.55
N SER A 641 -16.97 -32.34 -10.80
CA SER A 641 -16.41 -33.59 -11.35
C SER A 641 -15.03 -33.30 -11.92
N ALA A 642 -14.05 -34.17 -11.66
CA ALA A 642 -12.68 -34.00 -12.11
C ALA A 642 -12.01 -35.34 -12.46
N ALA A 643 -11.17 -35.30 -13.48
CA ALA A 643 -10.32 -36.41 -13.92
C ALA A 643 -8.85 -35.98 -13.87
N TYR A 644 -8.00 -36.78 -13.23
CA TYR A 644 -6.62 -36.42 -12.91
C TYR A 644 -5.65 -37.39 -13.60
N ALA A 645 -4.70 -36.85 -14.36
CA ALA A 645 -3.45 -37.53 -14.71
C ALA A 645 -2.43 -37.27 -13.58
N VAL A 646 -2.08 -38.32 -12.83
CA VAL A 646 -1.30 -38.26 -11.60
C VAL A 646 0.11 -38.80 -11.84
N ALA A 647 1.13 -38.02 -11.49
CA ALA A 647 2.53 -38.43 -11.62
C ALA A 647 2.85 -39.59 -10.66
N LYS A 648 3.67 -40.55 -11.12
CA LYS A 648 4.11 -41.73 -10.36
C LYS A 648 5.60 -42.03 -10.60
N PRO A 649 6.31 -42.60 -9.61
CA PRO A 649 5.82 -43.04 -8.30
C PRO A 649 5.64 -41.89 -7.28
N ALA A 650 6.10 -40.68 -7.59
CA ALA A 650 6.05 -39.50 -6.73
C ALA A 650 5.66 -38.24 -7.53
N PRO A 651 5.26 -37.14 -6.87
CA PRO A 651 5.10 -35.82 -7.50
C PRO A 651 6.38 -35.35 -8.20
N LEU A 652 6.22 -34.61 -9.31
CA LEU A 652 7.34 -33.99 -10.01
C LEU A 652 7.82 -32.77 -9.20
N THR A 653 9.13 -32.69 -8.94
CA THR A 653 9.71 -31.50 -8.29
C THR A 653 10.10 -30.49 -9.37
N LEU A 654 9.71 -29.23 -9.21
CA LEU A 654 10.10 -28.16 -10.12
C LEU A 654 11.58 -27.80 -9.86
N PRO A 655 12.34 -27.42 -10.91
CA PRO A 655 13.65 -26.82 -10.74
C PRO A 655 13.55 -25.52 -9.93
N ALA A 656 14.52 -25.31 -9.04
CA ALA A 656 14.62 -24.10 -8.24
C ALA A 656 14.59 -22.84 -9.14
N GLY A 657 13.77 -21.86 -8.77
CA GLY A 657 13.63 -20.61 -9.53
C GLY A 657 12.62 -20.67 -10.67
N ALA A 658 11.81 -21.73 -10.75
CA ALA A 658 10.66 -21.79 -11.64
C ALA A 658 9.77 -20.54 -11.46
N LYS A 659 9.33 -19.94 -12.57
CA LYS A 659 8.44 -18.75 -12.59
C LYS A 659 7.10 -19.05 -13.25
N ARG A 660 7.07 -19.94 -14.24
CA ARG A 660 5.88 -20.31 -15.00
C ARG A 660 5.89 -21.83 -15.25
N LEU A 661 4.72 -22.41 -15.43
CA LEU A 661 4.57 -23.77 -15.98
C LEU A 661 3.88 -23.67 -17.34
N GLY A 662 4.41 -24.40 -18.32
CA GLY A 662 3.87 -24.54 -19.66
C GLY A 662 3.59 -26.00 -20.02
N LEU A 663 2.67 -26.25 -20.95
CA LEU A 663 2.25 -27.57 -21.38
C LEU A 663 1.70 -27.51 -22.82
N TRP A 664 2.07 -28.48 -23.66
CA TRP A 664 1.36 -28.69 -24.94
C TRP A 664 0.10 -29.52 -24.70
N VAL A 665 -1.03 -29.02 -25.21
CA VAL A 665 -2.35 -29.61 -25.01
C VAL A 665 -3.05 -29.81 -26.35
N TYR A 666 -3.37 -31.06 -26.69
CA TYR A 666 -4.35 -31.34 -27.73
C TYR A 666 -5.74 -31.14 -27.15
N GLY A 667 -6.41 -30.06 -27.54
CA GLY A 667 -7.76 -29.73 -27.08
C GLY A 667 -8.84 -30.52 -27.81
N ASP A 668 -9.98 -30.71 -27.15
CA ASP A 668 -11.21 -31.31 -27.69
C ASP A 668 -12.39 -30.33 -27.81
N GLY A 669 -12.16 -29.05 -27.48
CA GLY A 669 -13.14 -27.97 -27.60
C GLY A 669 -14.28 -27.99 -26.55
N LYS A 670 -14.17 -28.81 -25.50
CA LYS A 670 -15.24 -29.06 -24.52
C LYS A 670 -15.41 -27.99 -23.43
N LYS A 671 -14.53 -26.99 -23.40
CA LYS A 671 -14.59 -25.77 -22.56
C LYS A 671 -14.48 -25.97 -21.04
N HIS A 672 -14.18 -27.16 -20.55
CA HIS A 672 -13.83 -27.37 -19.14
C HIS A 672 -12.52 -26.68 -18.75
N TRP A 673 -12.23 -26.61 -17.45
CA TRP A 673 -11.02 -26.01 -16.91
C TRP A 673 -9.85 -27.00 -16.93
N LEU A 674 -8.67 -26.55 -17.38
CA LEU A 674 -7.42 -27.31 -17.30
C LEU A 674 -6.50 -26.75 -16.22
N ARG A 675 -6.11 -27.62 -15.27
CA ARG A 675 -5.41 -27.26 -14.04
C ARG A 675 -4.31 -28.25 -13.67
N ALA A 676 -3.51 -27.89 -12.67
CA ALA A 676 -2.60 -28.79 -11.97
C ALA A 676 -2.71 -28.59 -10.45
N THR A 677 -2.31 -29.59 -9.67
CA THR A 677 -2.17 -29.46 -8.21
C THR A 677 -0.72 -29.24 -7.85
N LEU A 678 -0.40 -28.09 -7.25
CA LEU A 678 0.92 -27.75 -6.73
C LEU A 678 0.98 -27.83 -5.20
N ARG A 679 2.19 -28.00 -4.66
CA ARG A 679 2.51 -27.92 -3.23
C ARG A 679 3.90 -27.31 -3.04
N SER A 680 4.08 -26.64 -1.91
CA SER A 680 5.33 -26.03 -1.44
C SER A 680 5.42 -26.23 0.09
N GLN A 681 6.54 -25.86 0.72
CA GLN A 681 6.60 -25.82 2.18
C GLN A 681 5.48 -24.91 2.73
N GLY A 682 4.73 -25.41 3.72
CA GLY A 682 3.59 -24.70 4.33
C GLY A 682 2.26 -24.76 3.58
N THR A 683 2.19 -25.26 2.34
CA THR A 683 0.93 -25.27 1.55
C THR A 683 0.35 -26.68 1.36
N THR A 684 -0.97 -26.77 1.16
CA THR A 684 -1.66 -28.04 0.86
C THR A 684 -2.58 -27.89 -0.35
N ASN A 685 -2.27 -28.64 -1.43
CA ASN A 685 -3.07 -28.77 -2.65
C ASN A 685 -3.50 -27.43 -3.29
N VAL A 686 -2.53 -26.60 -3.69
CA VAL A 686 -2.80 -25.32 -4.35
C VAL A 686 -3.17 -25.56 -5.82
N PRO A 687 -4.34 -25.12 -6.30
CA PRO A 687 -4.72 -25.27 -7.70
C PRO A 687 -4.01 -24.24 -8.59
N PHE A 688 -3.27 -24.72 -9.58
CA PHE A 688 -2.68 -23.93 -10.66
C PHE A 688 -3.58 -24.05 -11.91
N THR A 689 -3.79 -22.97 -12.67
CA THR A 689 -4.64 -23.00 -13.88
C THR A 689 -3.79 -22.77 -15.13
N PHE A 690 -3.78 -23.75 -16.02
CA PHE A 690 -3.21 -23.61 -17.38
C PHE A 690 -4.19 -22.90 -18.32
N ALA A 691 -5.48 -23.23 -18.24
CA ALA A 691 -6.52 -22.60 -19.03
C ALA A 691 -7.88 -22.62 -18.31
N SER A 692 -8.53 -21.46 -18.24
CA SER A 692 -9.87 -21.32 -17.65
C SER A 692 -11.00 -21.84 -18.54
N VAL A 693 -10.73 -22.15 -19.82
CA VAL A 693 -11.58 -22.95 -20.72
C VAL A 693 -10.69 -23.62 -21.77
N VAL A 694 -10.98 -24.87 -22.14
CA VAL A 694 -10.37 -25.55 -23.30
C VAL A 694 -11.33 -25.50 -24.49
N ASP A 695 -11.34 -24.38 -25.21
CA ASP A 695 -12.27 -24.09 -26.30
C ASP A 695 -11.71 -24.32 -27.72
N TRP A 696 -10.46 -24.77 -27.82
CA TRP A 696 -9.79 -25.10 -29.08
C TRP A 696 -9.76 -26.62 -29.34
N THR A 697 -9.52 -26.97 -30.60
CA THR A 697 -9.15 -28.33 -31.03
C THR A 697 -7.73 -28.35 -31.57
N GLY A 698 -7.04 -29.50 -31.46
CA GLY A 698 -5.64 -29.62 -31.89
C GLY A 698 -4.62 -29.12 -30.85
N TRP A 699 -3.34 -29.20 -31.19
CA TRP A 699 -2.23 -28.84 -30.31
C TRP A 699 -2.10 -27.33 -30.09
N LYS A 700 -2.04 -26.91 -28.82
CA LYS A 700 -1.77 -25.53 -28.40
C LYS A 700 -0.84 -25.53 -27.18
N TRP A 701 0.12 -24.61 -27.15
CA TRP A 701 0.88 -24.31 -25.94
C TRP A 701 0.03 -23.48 -24.98
N VAL A 702 -0.04 -23.90 -23.71
CA VAL A 702 -0.69 -23.14 -22.64
C VAL A 702 0.26 -23.02 -21.46
N GLU A 703 0.24 -21.86 -20.82
CA GLU A 703 1.19 -21.52 -19.76
C GLU A 703 0.58 -20.56 -18.75
N GLY A 704 1.06 -20.63 -17.50
CA GLY A 704 0.61 -19.77 -16.40
C GLY A 704 1.76 -19.43 -15.45
N ALA A 705 1.70 -18.26 -14.82
CA ALA A 705 2.63 -17.88 -13.77
C ALA A 705 2.38 -18.68 -12.49
N LEU A 706 3.45 -19.08 -11.80
CA LEU A 706 3.32 -19.71 -10.49
C LEU A 706 2.80 -18.70 -9.46
N PRO A 707 2.00 -19.13 -8.46
CA PRO A 707 1.58 -18.26 -7.37
C PRO A 707 2.77 -17.70 -6.59
N ALA A 708 2.66 -16.44 -6.15
CA ALA A 708 3.61 -15.86 -5.20
C ALA A 708 3.54 -16.57 -3.83
N GLY A 709 4.61 -16.44 -3.03
CA GLY A 709 4.69 -17.02 -1.68
C GLY A 709 5.04 -18.52 -1.62
N PHE A 710 5.33 -19.17 -2.75
CA PHE A 710 5.82 -20.55 -2.75
C PHE A 710 7.30 -20.62 -2.34
N SER A 711 7.59 -21.41 -1.29
CA SER A 711 8.95 -21.80 -0.90
C SER A 711 9.36 -23.11 -1.58
N GLU A 712 10.57 -23.15 -2.14
CA GLU A 712 11.14 -24.36 -2.72
C GLU A 712 11.39 -25.45 -1.64
N PRO A 713 11.27 -26.75 -1.97
CA PRO A 713 10.94 -27.32 -3.28
C PRO A 713 9.44 -27.27 -3.60
N ILE A 714 9.11 -26.73 -4.77
CA ILE A 714 7.75 -26.77 -5.32
C ILE A 714 7.53 -28.13 -6.02
N THR A 715 6.38 -28.76 -5.81
CA THR A 715 6.02 -30.05 -6.42
C THR A 715 4.67 -30.01 -7.14
N LEU A 716 4.62 -30.60 -8.34
CA LEU A 716 3.39 -30.85 -9.11
C LEU A 716 2.95 -32.29 -8.90
N THR A 717 1.73 -32.48 -8.38
CA THR A 717 1.17 -33.80 -8.06
C THR A 717 0.38 -34.41 -9.23
N ASN A 718 -0.33 -33.57 -9.99
CA ASN A 718 -1.18 -33.99 -11.10
C ASN A 718 -1.47 -32.84 -12.06
N VAL A 719 -1.85 -33.19 -13.29
CA VAL A 719 -2.56 -32.33 -14.25
C VAL A 719 -3.99 -32.87 -14.36
N TYR A 720 -4.99 -32.00 -14.37
CA TYR A 720 -6.39 -32.43 -14.29
C TYR A 720 -7.35 -31.51 -15.03
N ILE A 721 -8.45 -32.11 -15.50
CA ILE A 721 -9.59 -31.43 -16.08
C ILE A 721 -10.74 -31.45 -15.09
N VAL A 722 -11.43 -30.32 -14.92
CA VAL A 722 -12.53 -30.17 -13.95
C VAL A 722 -13.70 -29.40 -14.55
N GLU A 723 -14.91 -29.87 -14.25
CA GLU A 723 -16.16 -29.20 -14.55
C GLU A 723 -17.00 -29.04 -13.28
N THR A 724 -17.49 -27.83 -13.02
CA THR A 724 -18.30 -27.47 -11.85
C THR A 724 -19.79 -27.31 -12.16
N SER A 725 -20.14 -27.05 -13.42
CA SER A 725 -21.50 -26.82 -13.89
C SER A 725 -22.16 -28.12 -14.35
N ASP A 726 -23.33 -28.44 -13.78
CA ASP A 726 -24.13 -29.61 -14.16
C ASP A 726 -24.76 -29.47 -15.57
N LEU A 727 -24.74 -28.27 -16.16
CA LEU A 727 -25.35 -27.97 -17.46
C LEU A 727 -24.51 -28.42 -18.68
N VAL A 728 -23.21 -28.68 -18.49
CA VAL A 728 -22.25 -28.94 -19.58
C VAL A 728 -21.40 -30.19 -19.34
N LYS A 729 -21.89 -31.11 -18.50
CA LYS A 729 -21.24 -32.39 -18.20
C LYS A 729 -21.25 -33.31 -19.41
N ASP A 730 -20.09 -33.52 -20.03
CA ASP A 730 -19.95 -34.49 -21.11
C ASP A 730 -18.66 -35.35 -20.99
N ALA A 731 -18.24 -35.95 -22.10
CA ALA A 731 -17.08 -36.82 -22.20
C ALA A 731 -16.17 -36.38 -23.34
N GLY A 732 -14.86 -36.56 -23.14
CA GLY A 732 -13.83 -36.06 -24.03
C GLY A 732 -12.47 -36.72 -23.80
N GLN A 733 -11.45 -36.19 -24.47
CA GLN A 733 -10.07 -36.66 -24.37
C GLN A 733 -9.11 -35.53 -24.70
N LEU A 734 -8.26 -35.18 -23.75
CA LEU A 734 -7.13 -34.29 -23.96
C LEU A 734 -5.85 -35.11 -24.07
N LYS A 735 -4.88 -34.64 -24.84
CA LYS A 735 -3.49 -35.15 -24.81
C LYS A 735 -2.59 -34.10 -24.20
N PHE A 736 -1.69 -34.52 -23.30
CA PHE A 736 -0.71 -33.66 -22.64
C PHE A 736 0.70 -34.08 -23.01
N ASP A 737 1.54 -33.10 -23.32
CA ASP A 737 2.90 -33.31 -23.81
C ASP A 737 3.83 -32.13 -23.40
N ALA A 738 5.14 -32.39 -23.26
CA ALA A 738 6.19 -31.45 -22.89
C ALA A 738 5.79 -30.49 -21.74
N LEU A 739 5.38 -31.06 -20.61
CA LEU A 739 5.18 -30.31 -19.37
C LEU A 739 6.51 -29.69 -18.96
N THR A 740 6.58 -28.36 -18.91
CA THR A 740 7.83 -27.61 -18.81
C THR A 740 7.75 -26.59 -17.69
N ALA A 741 8.77 -26.53 -16.83
CA ALA A 741 9.02 -25.37 -15.99
C ALA A 741 9.80 -24.33 -16.80
N LEU A 742 9.29 -23.11 -16.83
CA LEU A 742 10.02 -21.95 -17.35
C LEU A 742 10.72 -21.30 -16.14
N VAL A 743 12.03 -21.48 -16.09
CA VAL A 743 12.88 -21.20 -14.94
C VAL A 743 13.57 -19.86 -15.15
N GLY A 744 13.41 -18.93 -14.21
CA GLY A 744 14.23 -17.72 -14.18
C GLY A 744 15.67 -18.12 -13.91
N GLN A 745 16.63 -17.57 -14.65
CA GLN A 745 18.04 -17.89 -14.40
C GLN A 745 18.41 -17.48 -12.97
N ASP A 746 18.97 -18.43 -12.21
CA ASP A 746 19.50 -18.14 -10.89
C ASP A 746 20.81 -17.37 -11.05
N LEU A 747 20.66 -16.05 -11.04
CA LEU A 747 21.73 -15.06 -11.08
C LEU A 747 22.00 -14.51 -9.68
N SER A 748 21.64 -15.24 -8.62
CA SER A 748 21.74 -14.75 -7.25
C SER A 748 23.17 -14.30 -6.92
N ALA A 749 23.33 -13.00 -6.70
CA ALA A 749 24.46 -12.50 -5.95
C ALA A 749 24.20 -12.81 -4.48
N ASP A 750 25.08 -13.60 -3.85
CA ASP A 750 25.17 -13.63 -2.39
C ASP A 750 25.64 -12.23 -1.95
N VAL A 751 24.66 -11.38 -1.60
CA VAL A 751 24.89 -10.07 -1.01
C VAL A 751 24.81 -10.28 0.50
N PRO A 752 25.94 -10.23 1.23
CA PRO A 752 25.92 -10.40 2.68
C PRO A 752 25.00 -9.37 3.32
N ALA A 753 24.19 -9.80 4.29
CA ALA A 753 23.38 -8.88 5.07
C ALA A 753 24.29 -7.88 5.79
N VAL A 754 23.92 -6.59 5.77
CA VAL A 754 24.61 -5.56 6.53
C VAL A 754 24.24 -5.73 8.01
N PRO A 755 25.20 -5.97 8.92
CA PRO A 755 24.88 -6.15 10.33
C PRO A 755 24.37 -4.88 11.01
N ASP A 756 23.25 -4.96 11.74
CA ASP A 756 22.86 -3.89 12.68
C ASP A 756 23.67 -4.03 14.00
N PRO A 757 24.16 -2.94 14.61
CA PRO A 757 24.84 -2.97 15.91
C PRO A 757 24.00 -3.53 17.07
N PHE A 758 22.70 -3.75 16.89
CA PHE A 758 21.90 -4.55 17.79
C PHE A 758 22.46 -5.98 17.98
N VAL A 759 22.97 -6.66 16.95
CA VAL A 759 23.45 -8.05 17.09
C VAL A 759 24.93 -8.08 17.48
N LEU A 760 25.22 -8.62 18.66
CA LEU A 760 26.59 -8.80 19.15
C LEU A 760 27.15 -10.16 18.73
N GLU A 761 28.16 -10.17 17.85
CA GLU A 761 28.89 -11.39 17.47
C GLU A 761 30.06 -11.68 18.43
N GLN A 762 31.03 -10.78 18.55
CA GLN A 762 32.22 -10.99 19.39
C GLN A 762 31.98 -10.68 20.87
N ASP A 763 31.19 -9.66 21.19
CA ASP A 763 30.97 -9.18 22.55
C ASP A 763 29.80 -9.90 23.27
N ASP A 764 29.84 -9.87 24.61
CA ASP A 764 28.67 -10.11 25.47
C ASP A 764 27.93 -8.79 25.73
N VAL A 765 26.67 -8.90 26.16
CA VAL A 765 25.70 -7.83 26.48
C VAL A 765 26.19 -6.83 27.56
N GLY A 766 27.41 -6.97 28.07
CA GLY A 766 28.00 -6.06 29.04
C GLY A 766 27.42 -6.17 30.45
N LYS A 767 28.12 -5.59 31.44
CA LYS A 767 27.76 -5.66 32.86
C LYS A 767 26.98 -4.45 33.39
N GLN A 768 26.97 -3.34 32.65
CA GLN A 768 26.27 -2.11 33.02
C GLN A 768 24.83 -2.06 32.49
N ARG A 769 24.52 -2.90 31.49
CA ARG A 769 23.19 -3.06 30.90
C ARG A 769 22.37 -4.04 31.73
N TRP A 770 21.10 -3.71 31.97
CA TRP A 770 20.15 -4.69 32.47
C TRP A 770 19.62 -5.53 31.30
N ARG A 771 19.08 -6.72 31.58
CA ARG A 771 18.86 -7.76 30.56
C ARG A 771 17.43 -8.26 30.56
N PHE A 772 16.90 -8.62 29.40
CA PHE A 772 15.71 -9.47 29.27
C PHE A 772 15.95 -10.54 28.20
N ALA A 773 15.22 -11.65 28.27
CA ALA A 773 15.23 -12.66 27.22
C ALA A 773 13.93 -12.60 26.42
N ILE A 774 13.99 -12.76 25.10
CA ILE A 774 12.82 -12.83 24.23
C ILE A 774 12.89 -14.05 23.30
N MET A 775 11.73 -14.67 23.08
CA MET A 775 11.56 -15.86 22.25
C MET A 775 10.16 -15.89 21.62
N SER A 776 10.02 -16.58 20.50
CA SER A 776 8.77 -16.68 19.72
C SER A 776 8.63 -18.06 19.09
N ASP A 777 7.42 -18.42 18.65
CA ASP A 777 7.15 -19.59 17.80
C ASP A 777 7.66 -20.91 18.42
N LEU A 778 7.26 -21.17 19.66
CA LEU A 778 7.58 -22.41 20.38
C LEU A 778 6.71 -23.59 19.90
N HIS A 779 5.50 -23.34 19.37
CA HIS A 779 4.57 -24.31 18.76
C HIS A 779 4.41 -25.64 19.51
N VAL A 780 4.19 -25.56 20.82
CA VAL A 780 3.92 -26.70 21.68
C VAL A 780 2.47 -27.18 21.51
N GLY A 781 2.32 -28.35 20.90
CA GLY A 781 1.05 -29.07 20.77
C GLY A 781 0.94 -30.26 21.73
N SER A 782 -0.17 -30.35 22.47
CA SER A 782 -0.46 -31.45 23.40
C SER A 782 -0.55 -32.82 22.71
N ALA A 783 -0.93 -32.85 21.43
CA ALA A 783 -0.94 -34.06 20.61
C ALA A 783 0.45 -34.71 20.44
N GLY A 784 1.53 -33.91 20.42
CA GLY A 784 2.91 -34.40 20.42
C GLY A 784 3.48 -34.63 21.83
N GLY A 785 2.88 -33.99 22.85
CA GLY A 785 3.26 -34.12 24.24
C GLY A 785 4.65 -33.56 24.59
N PRO A 786 5.11 -33.75 25.85
CA PRO A 786 6.39 -33.22 26.35
C PRO A 786 7.64 -33.76 25.64
N ALA A 787 7.52 -34.85 24.89
CA ALA A 787 8.61 -35.49 24.14
C ALA A 787 8.69 -35.04 22.67
N SER A 788 7.76 -34.18 22.22
CA SER A 788 7.83 -33.56 20.89
C SER A 788 9.05 -32.65 20.76
N PHE A 789 9.55 -32.50 19.53
CA PHE A 789 10.66 -31.60 19.20
C PHE A 789 10.41 -30.17 19.74
N ALA A 790 9.23 -29.61 19.44
CA ALA A 790 8.80 -28.29 19.91
C ALA A 790 8.85 -28.16 21.45
N ALA A 791 8.31 -29.12 22.20
CA ALA A 791 8.34 -29.10 23.66
C ALA A 791 9.77 -29.23 24.24
N GLN A 792 10.64 -30.01 23.59
CA GLN A 792 12.04 -30.17 24.00
C GLN A 792 12.86 -28.90 23.71
N GLN A 793 12.68 -28.30 22.53
CA GLN A 793 13.28 -27.01 22.16
C GLN A 793 12.83 -25.88 23.09
N ALA A 794 11.53 -25.78 23.38
CA ALA A 794 10.98 -24.84 24.34
C ALA A 794 11.63 -24.97 25.72
N ALA A 795 11.77 -26.21 26.23
CA ALA A 795 12.44 -26.47 27.50
C ALA A 795 13.95 -26.14 27.46
N ALA A 796 14.62 -26.34 26.33
CA ALA A 796 16.04 -25.99 26.16
C ALA A 796 16.24 -24.46 26.14
N ALA A 797 15.45 -23.74 25.34
CA ALA A 797 15.48 -22.28 25.23
C ALA A 797 15.20 -21.62 26.59
N LEU A 798 14.17 -22.06 27.32
CA LEU A 798 13.85 -21.52 28.65
C LEU A 798 14.98 -21.77 29.66
N LYS A 799 15.64 -22.94 29.63
CA LYS A 799 16.80 -23.21 30.51
C LYS A 799 18.00 -22.31 30.19
N GLN A 800 18.33 -22.15 28.91
CA GLN A 800 19.43 -21.27 28.47
C GLN A 800 19.13 -19.81 28.82
N ALA A 801 17.89 -19.34 28.58
CA ALA A 801 17.43 -18.01 28.96
C ALA A 801 17.53 -17.77 30.48
N VAL A 802 17.07 -18.72 31.32
CA VAL A 802 17.20 -18.62 32.79
C VAL A 802 18.69 -18.62 33.22
N ALA A 803 19.54 -19.42 32.58
CA ALA A 803 20.97 -19.48 32.87
C ALA A 803 21.69 -18.15 32.55
N ALA A 804 21.20 -17.39 31.56
CA ALA A 804 21.70 -16.06 31.20
C ALA A 804 21.32 -14.94 32.18
N LYS A 805 20.46 -15.23 33.17
CA LYS A 805 20.02 -14.34 34.26
C LYS A 805 19.41 -13.00 33.77
N PRO A 806 18.36 -13.03 32.94
CA PRO A 806 17.58 -11.84 32.62
C PRO A 806 16.77 -11.36 33.84
N ASP A 807 16.32 -10.11 33.79
CA ASP A 807 15.40 -9.53 34.75
C ASP A 807 13.95 -10.07 34.57
N PHE A 808 13.59 -10.44 33.33
CA PHE A 808 12.32 -11.09 32.94
C PHE A 808 12.43 -11.78 31.57
N ILE A 809 11.45 -12.62 31.23
CA ILE A 809 11.31 -13.26 29.92
C ILE A 809 10.07 -12.70 29.19
N VAL A 810 10.19 -12.50 27.89
CA VAL A 810 9.10 -12.19 26.96
C VAL A 810 8.89 -13.36 26.01
N ILE A 811 7.65 -13.81 25.85
CA ILE A 811 7.23 -14.77 24.82
C ILE A 811 6.34 -14.01 23.85
N ASN A 812 6.79 -13.83 22.61
CA ASN A 812 6.13 -12.99 21.62
C ASN A 812 5.24 -13.79 20.65
N GLY A 813 4.26 -14.50 21.20
CA GLY A 813 3.29 -15.30 20.45
C GLY A 813 3.75 -16.71 20.12
N ASP A 814 2.77 -17.50 19.67
CA ASP A 814 2.87 -18.87 19.18
C ASP A 814 3.65 -19.80 20.12
N PHE A 815 3.33 -19.72 21.42
CA PHE A 815 3.76 -20.76 22.36
C PHE A 815 2.99 -22.05 22.08
N VAL A 816 1.67 -21.97 21.99
CA VAL A 816 0.82 -23.12 21.65
C VAL A 816 0.71 -23.30 20.14
N ASP A 817 0.33 -24.48 19.68
CA ASP A 817 0.20 -24.76 18.23
C ASP A 817 -1.24 -24.84 17.72
N ASN A 818 -2.26 -25.11 18.56
CA ASN A 818 -3.63 -25.37 18.05
C ASN A 818 -4.77 -24.71 18.87
N ASN A 819 -4.50 -23.71 19.72
CA ASN A 819 -5.48 -23.09 20.63
C ASN A 819 -6.31 -24.12 21.45
N ALA A 820 -5.76 -25.30 21.73
CA ALA A 820 -6.44 -26.30 22.56
C ALA A 820 -6.16 -26.02 24.05
N PRO A 821 -7.14 -26.15 24.97
CA PRO A 821 -6.90 -26.00 26.41
C PRO A 821 -5.77 -26.90 26.95
N ALA A 822 -5.58 -28.08 26.34
CA ALA A 822 -4.49 -28.99 26.66
C ALA A 822 -3.10 -28.48 26.21
N ASP A 823 -3.02 -27.68 25.14
CA ASP A 823 -1.77 -27.04 24.70
C ASP A 823 -1.33 -25.98 25.72
N PHE A 824 -2.27 -25.14 26.18
CA PHE A 824 -1.99 -24.15 27.22
C PHE A 824 -1.57 -24.80 28.55
N ALA A 825 -2.20 -25.93 28.91
CA ALA A 825 -1.79 -26.70 30.10
C ALA A 825 -0.35 -27.25 29.96
N LEU A 826 0.03 -27.74 28.77
CA LEU A 826 1.39 -28.21 28.50
C LEU A 826 2.40 -27.05 28.47
N ALA A 827 2.07 -25.92 27.85
CA ALA A 827 2.89 -24.71 27.87
C ALA A 827 3.14 -24.21 29.31
N GLN A 828 2.09 -24.15 30.13
CA GLN A 828 2.21 -23.77 31.54
C GLN A 828 3.01 -24.81 32.36
N GLN A 829 2.92 -26.10 32.06
CA GLN A 829 3.77 -27.14 32.66
C GLN A 829 5.26 -26.91 32.29
N ILE A 830 5.56 -26.65 31.02
CA ILE A 830 6.93 -26.38 30.54
C ILE A 830 7.48 -25.10 31.18
N LEU A 831 6.70 -24.03 31.27
CA LEU A 831 7.09 -22.81 32.00
C LEU A 831 7.43 -23.12 33.46
N THR A 832 6.52 -23.77 34.19
CA THR A 832 6.68 -24.04 35.62
C THR A 832 7.85 -24.98 35.93
N ALA A 833 8.19 -25.87 34.99
CA ALA A 833 9.31 -26.81 35.14
C ALA A 833 10.69 -26.20 34.85
N ASN A 834 10.76 -25.11 34.07
CA ASN A 834 12.03 -24.55 33.58
C ASN A 834 12.31 -23.11 34.06
N VAL A 835 11.27 -22.36 34.45
CA VAL A 835 11.38 -20.95 34.88
C VAL A 835 11.10 -20.83 36.39
N PRO A 836 12.03 -20.25 37.18
CA PRO A 836 11.78 -19.97 38.59
C PRO A 836 10.61 -19.01 38.79
N ALA A 837 9.72 -19.28 39.75
CA ALA A 837 8.54 -18.43 40.02
C ALA A 837 8.86 -16.96 40.41
N SER A 838 10.12 -16.65 40.72
CA SER A 838 10.61 -15.29 40.98
C SER A 838 11.01 -14.51 39.73
N LEU A 839 11.08 -15.15 38.55
CA LEU A 839 11.42 -14.53 37.28
C LEU A 839 10.12 -14.23 36.49
N PRO A 840 9.78 -12.95 36.23
CA PRO A 840 8.55 -12.61 35.50
C PRO A 840 8.57 -13.14 34.07
N VAL A 841 7.40 -13.61 33.60
CA VAL A 841 7.18 -14.08 32.22
C VAL A 841 5.99 -13.35 31.62
N TYR A 842 6.29 -12.39 30.74
CA TYR A 842 5.31 -11.71 29.89
C TYR A 842 5.08 -12.54 28.63
N TRP A 843 3.82 -12.69 28.22
CA TRP A 843 3.45 -13.52 27.07
C TRP A 843 2.40 -12.76 26.26
N THR A 844 2.78 -12.33 25.07
CA THR A 844 1.93 -11.71 24.06
C THR A 844 1.32 -12.79 23.17
N PRO A 845 0.04 -12.75 22.79
CA PRO A 845 -0.55 -13.78 21.92
C PRO A 845 -0.16 -13.60 20.44
N GLY A 846 0.07 -14.72 19.75
CA GLY A 846 0.22 -14.85 18.30
C GLY A 846 -0.97 -15.60 17.69
N ASN A 847 -0.96 -15.82 16.36
CA ASN A 847 -2.11 -16.41 15.66
C ASN A 847 -2.41 -17.86 16.10
N HIS A 848 -1.46 -18.63 16.62
CA HIS A 848 -1.75 -19.97 17.15
C HIS A 848 -2.39 -19.94 18.55
N GLU A 849 -2.27 -18.86 19.32
CA GLU A 849 -3.10 -18.64 20.52
C GLU A 849 -4.58 -18.38 20.20
N SER A 850 -4.94 -17.93 18.99
CA SER A 850 -6.33 -17.85 18.52
C SER A 850 -6.76 -19.04 17.65
N GLY A 851 -5.83 -19.87 17.20
CA GLY A 851 -6.09 -21.11 16.47
C GLY A 851 -5.89 -21.01 14.95
N ALA A 852 -5.00 -20.12 14.51
CA ALA A 852 -4.53 -19.95 13.13
C ALA A 852 -5.64 -19.74 12.07
N THR A 853 -6.78 -19.17 12.47
CA THR A 853 -7.89 -18.83 11.58
C THR A 853 -8.29 -17.36 11.74
N ALA A 854 -8.76 -16.73 10.65
CA ALA A 854 -9.24 -15.35 10.65
C ALA A 854 -10.49 -15.10 11.53
N THR A 855 -11.06 -16.15 12.12
CA THR A 855 -12.22 -16.12 13.03
C THR A 855 -11.89 -16.71 14.41
N GLY A 856 -10.62 -16.93 14.74
CA GLY A 856 -10.17 -17.51 16.00
C GLY A 856 -10.41 -16.59 17.19
N THR A 857 -10.64 -17.16 18.39
CA THR A 857 -10.84 -16.40 19.63
C THR A 857 -9.72 -16.65 20.64
N LEU A 858 -9.44 -15.65 21.47
CA LEU A 858 -8.45 -15.73 22.55
C LEU A 858 -8.99 -16.30 23.86
N ASP A 859 -10.18 -16.92 23.87
CA ASP A 859 -10.86 -17.31 25.11
C ASP A 859 -10.01 -18.26 25.98
N ASN A 860 -9.33 -19.23 25.38
CA ASN A 860 -8.46 -20.17 26.09
C ASN A 860 -7.16 -19.49 26.58
N PHE A 861 -6.60 -18.56 25.81
CA PHE A 861 -5.44 -17.77 26.24
C PHE A 861 -5.81 -16.88 27.43
N LEU A 862 -6.92 -16.16 27.36
CA LEU A 862 -7.42 -15.32 28.46
C LEU A 862 -7.79 -16.14 29.70
N ALA A 863 -8.26 -17.38 29.53
CA ALA A 863 -8.51 -18.31 30.63
C ALA A 863 -7.23 -18.72 31.41
N THR A 864 -6.03 -18.49 30.87
CA THR A 864 -4.77 -18.62 31.63
C THR A 864 -4.54 -17.49 32.64
N GLY A 865 -5.39 -16.45 32.63
CA GLY A 865 -5.24 -15.24 33.44
C GLY A 865 -4.25 -14.23 32.86
N ARG A 866 -3.74 -14.46 31.64
CA ARG A 866 -2.80 -13.56 30.94
C ARG A 866 -3.59 -12.53 30.11
N PRO A 867 -3.17 -11.24 30.11
CA PRO A 867 -3.85 -10.22 29.32
C PRO A 867 -3.40 -10.27 27.87
N ALA A 868 -4.31 -10.04 26.91
CA ALA A 868 -3.97 -9.91 25.49
C ALA A 868 -3.21 -8.60 25.15
N GLN A 869 -3.13 -7.66 26.11
CA GLN A 869 -2.44 -6.37 25.98
C GLN A 869 -1.83 -5.99 27.34
N GLN A 870 -0.58 -5.53 27.37
CA GLN A 870 0.05 -5.13 28.62
C GLN A 870 0.99 -3.94 28.45
N VAL A 871 1.01 -3.05 29.44
CA VAL A 871 1.96 -1.93 29.50
C VAL A 871 2.65 -1.98 30.86
N PHE A 872 3.97 -1.87 30.89
CA PHE A 872 4.75 -1.79 32.12
C PHE A 872 6.06 -1.04 31.89
N ASP A 873 6.60 -0.43 32.95
CA ASP A 873 7.88 0.26 32.92
C ASP A 873 8.93 -0.53 33.68
N HIS A 874 10.11 -0.73 33.08
CA HIS A 874 11.24 -1.38 33.72
C HIS A 874 12.52 -0.58 33.52
N LYS A 875 13.14 -0.14 34.63
CA LYS A 875 14.43 0.58 34.66
C LYS A 875 14.56 1.75 33.65
N GLY A 876 13.45 2.41 33.33
CA GLY A 876 13.40 3.57 32.41
C GLY A 876 12.90 3.25 31.00
N THR A 877 12.68 1.99 30.64
CA THR A 877 12.04 1.61 29.36
C THR A 877 10.58 1.26 29.58
N ARG A 878 9.68 1.83 28.77
CA ARG A 878 8.27 1.42 28.71
C ARG A 878 8.09 0.29 27.70
N PHE A 879 7.52 -0.82 28.15
CA PHE A 879 7.11 -1.93 27.30
C PHE A 879 5.62 -1.81 26.96
N ILE A 880 5.28 -1.97 25.68
CA ILE A 880 3.91 -1.92 25.15
C ILE A 880 3.67 -3.22 24.37
N LEU A 881 3.01 -4.18 25.00
CA LEU A 881 2.68 -5.49 24.42
C LEU A 881 1.26 -5.43 23.83
N LEU A 882 1.13 -5.74 22.54
CA LEU A 882 -0.11 -5.63 21.75
C LEU A 882 -0.47 -6.95 21.07
N ASN A 883 -1.76 -7.12 20.79
CA ASN A 883 -2.29 -8.29 20.09
C ASN A 883 -2.25 -8.09 18.57
N THR A 884 -1.67 -9.05 17.85
CA THR A 884 -1.76 -9.14 16.38
C THR A 884 -2.27 -10.51 15.90
N THR A 885 -2.97 -11.30 16.73
CA THR A 885 -3.45 -12.66 16.40
C THR A 885 -4.19 -12.83 15.07
N LEU A 886 -4.78 -11.76 14.53
CA LEU A 886 -5.50 -11.76 13.24
C LEU A 886 -4.76 -10.96 12.15
N GLY A 887 -3.43 -10.84 12.26
CA GLY A 887 -2.56 -10.25 11.22
C GLY A 887 -2.53 -8.72 11.17
N GLY A 888 -2.80 -8.04 12.27
CA GLY A 888 -2.80 -6.57 12.37
C GLY A 888 -3.45 -6.09 13.68
N LEU A 889 -3.28 -4.81 14.07
CA LEU A 889 -3.83 -4.29 15.33
C LEU A 889 -5.35 -4.12 15.23
N ARG A 890 -5.85 -3.43 14.20
CA ARG A 890 -7.28 -3.23 13.93
C ARG A 890 -8.02 -4.55 13.82
N ALA A 891 -7.47 -5.49 13.04
CA ALA A 891 -8.09 -6.79 12.79
C ALA A 891 -8.22 -7.61 14.08
N SER A 892 -7.22 -7.54 14.97
CA SER A 892 -7.20 -8.30 16.21
C SER A 892 -8.03 -7.67 17.31
N ASP A 893 -7.95 -6.34 17.48
CA ASP A 893 -8.77 -5.53 18.40
C ASP A 893 -8.52 -4.04 18.16
N TRP A 894 -9.49 -3.35 17.56
CA TRP A 894 -9.42 -1.91 17.29
C TRP A 894 -9.04 -1.05 18.50
N SER A 895 -9.39 -1.43 19.74
CA SER A 895 -9.09 -0.58 20.91
C SER A 895 -7.60 -0.31 21.11
N GLN A 896 -6.74 -1.13 20.48
CA GLN A 896 -5.29 -1.07 20.54
C GLN A 896 -4.69 0.04 19.67
N VAL A 897 -5.35 0.37 18.56
CA VAL A 897 -4.91 1.39 17.60
C VAL A 897 -4.81 2.78 18.25
N PRO A 898 -5.88 3.37 18.84
CA PRO A 898 -5.77 4.62 19.58
C PRO A 898 -5.04 4.47 20.93
N ARG A 899 -4.95 3.25 21.48
CA ARG A 899 -4.18 2.99 22.72
C ARG A 899 -2.69 3.14 22.49
N LEU A 900 -2.14 2.64 21.37
CA LEU A 900 -0.73 2.80 21.04
C LEU A 900 -0.33 4.28 21.00
N GLN A 901 -1.08 5.11 20.26
CA GLN A 901 -0.87 6.56 20.25
C GLN A 901 -0.92 7.18 21.66
N GLN A 902 -1.89 6.79 22.50
CA GLN A 902 -1.99 7.28 23.88
C GLN A 902 -0.82 6.86 24.77
N GLU A 903 -0.32 5.63 24.64
CA GLU A 903 0.82 5.15 25.43
C GLU A 903 2.14 5.79 24.97
N LEU A 904 2.32 6.04 23.67
CA LEU A 904 3.43 6.83 23.14
C LEU A 904 3.37 8.29 23.63
N ALA A 905 2.19 8.92 23.65
CA ALA A 905 2.02 10.28 24.17
C ALA A 905 2.38 10.36 25.67
N LYS A 906 1.86 9.44 26.49
CA LYS A 906 2.23 9.31 27.90
C LYS A 906 3.74 9.06 28.07
N ALA A 907 4.31 8.20 27.22
CA ALA A 907 5.74 7.89 27.25
C ALA A 907 6.60 9.10 26.87
N ALA A 908 6.11 10.03 26.04
CA ALA A 908 6.82 11.24 25.65
C ALA A 908 6.91 12.22 26.84
N GLU A 909 5.76 12.51 27.47
CA GLU A 909 5.66 13.43 28.61
C GLU A 909 6.37 12.91 29.88
N ASP A 910 6.33 11.60 30.13
CA ASP A 910 6.90 10.99 31.32
C ASP A 910 8.44 11.08 31.32
N ARG A 911 8.98 11.83 32.28
CA ARG A 911 10.43 12.03 32.43
C ARG A 911 11.16 10.83 33.01
N SER A 912 10.46 9.88 33.63
CA SER A 912 11.04 8.62 34.11
C SER A 912 11.31 7.67 32.95
N VAL A 913 10.42 7.65 31.93
CA VAL A 913 10.61 6.93 30.67
C VAL A 913 11.68 7.61 29.81
N LYS A 914 12.68 6.82 29.41
CA LYS A 914 13.82 7.19 28.57
C LYS A 914 13.74 6.60 27.17
N SER A 915 13.10 5.44 27.04
CA SER A 915 12.96 4.70 25.79
C SER A 915 11.69 3.84 25.79
N VAL A 916 11.29 3.33 24.64
CA VAL A 916 10.08 2.49 24.46
C VAL A 916 10.43 1.21 23.70
N ALA A 917 9.85 0.08 24.11
CA ALA A 917 9.88 -1.17 23.38
C ALA A 917 8.43 -1.61 23.11
N VAL A 918 8.04 -1.67 21.84
CA VAL A 918 6.76 -2.23 21.40
C VAL A 918 6.97 -3.70 21.06
N VAL A 919 6.00 -4.55 21.40
CA VAL A 919 6.09 -6.00 21.21
C VAL A 919 4.76 -6.52 20.69
N PHE A 920 4.76 -7.13 19.51
CA PHE A 920 3.61 -7.86 18.98
C PHE A 920 4.09 -8.97 18.02
N HIS A 921 3.27 -9.98 17.77
CA HIS A 921 3.72 -11.19 17.09
C HIS A 921 4.06 -11.02 15.60
N HIS A 922 3.15 -10.51 14.76
CA HIS A 922 3.40 -10.37 13.31
C HIS A 922 4.31 -9.17 13.02
N PRO A 923 5.30 -9.25 12.12
CA PRO A 923 6.12 -8.09 11.77
C PRO A 923 5.40 -7.13 10.82
N LEU A 924 5.84 -5.87 10.78
CA LEU A 924 5.30 -4.86 9.85
C LEU A 924 5.56 -5.28 8.40
N HIS A 925 6.79 -5.70 8.12
CA HIS A 925 7.23 -6.23 6.84
C HIS A 925 7.90 -7.60 7.01
N ASP A 926 7.77 -8.47 6.03
CA ASP A 926 8.33 -9.82 6.06
C ASP A 926 9.86 -9.75 5.87
N PRO A 927 10.67 -10.12 6.88
CA PRO A 927 12.13 -10.00 6.82
C PRO A 927 12.77 -10.93 5.78
N SER A 928 12.06 -11.95 5.30
CA SER A 928 12.53 -12.82 4.21
C SER A 928 12.37 -12.17 2.82
N GLY A 929 11.55 -11.12 2.71
CA GLY A 929 11.13 -10.50 1.45
C GLY A 929 10.06 -11.30 0.67
N ALA A 930 9.52 -12.39 1.23
CA ALA A 930 8.45 -13.16 0.59
C ALA A 930 7.07 -12.49 0.66
N GLY A 931 6.85 -11.59 1.62
CA GLY A 931 5.60 -10.87 1.84
C GLY A 931 4.47 -11.74 2.40
N ALA A 932 4.78 -12.91 2.95
CA ALA A 932 3.82 -13.91 3.41
C ALA A 932 3.64 -13.90 4.94
N SER A 933 4.65 -13.46 5.68
CA SER A 933 4.67 -13.44 7.14
C SER A 933 4.82 -12.01 7.67
N GLN A 934 3.77 -11.20 7.52
CA GLN A 934 3.73 -9.78 7.88
C GLN A 934 2.31 -9.29 8.19
N PHE A 935 2.15 -8.02 8.57
CA PHE A 935 0.85 -7.36 8.69
C PHE A 935 0.05 -7.49 7.39
N SER A 936 -1.19 -7.98 7.52
CA SER A 936 -2.14 -8.18 6.41
C SER A 936 -2.55 -6.87 5.72
N ASP A 937 -2.50 -5.75 6.45
CA ASP A 937 -2.67 -4.39 5.94
C ASP A 937 -1.33 -3.66 6.00
N GLN A 938 -0.67 -3.49 4.85
CA GLN A 938 0.62 -2.82 4.75
C GLN A 938 0.54 -1.28 4.91
N ARG A 939 -0.67 -0.69 4.85
CA ARG A 939 -0.85 0.73 5.23
C ARG A 939 -1.00 0.88 6.74
N GLU A 940 -1.66 -0.08 7.41
CA GLU A 940 -1.63 -0.15 8.88
C GLU A 940 -0.18 -0.29 9.38
N ALA A 941 0.63 -1.09 8.68
CA ALA A 941 2.05 -1.26 9.00
C ALA A 941 2.82 0.07 8.93
N GLY A 942 2.77 0.79 7.79
CA GLY A 942 3.44 2.08 7.64
C GLY A 942 2.91 3.17 8.60
N LEU A 943 1.63 3.15 8.96
CA LEU A 943 1.06 4.06 9.96
C LEU A 943 1.61 3.78 11.37
N VAL A 944 1.81 2.50 11.73
CA VAL A 944 2.46 2.14 12.99
C VAL A 944 3.93 2.58 12.99
N GLU A 945 4.66 2.33 11.89
CA GLU A 945 6.05 2.78 11.73
C GLU A 945 6.16 4.31 11.89
N GLU A 946 5.30 5.08 11.22
CA GLU A 946 5.26 6.55 11.33
C GLU A 946 5.00 7.01 12.78
N TRP A 947 4.14 6.34 13.53
CA TRP A 947 3.92 6.69 14.95
C TRP A 947 5.14 6.40 15.83
N LEU A 948 5.90 5.35 15.54
CA LEU A 948 7.14 5.04 16.26
C LEU A 948 8.25 6.03 15.89
N ALA A 949 8.47 6.30 14.60
CA ALA A 949 9.43 7.29 14.12
C ALA A 949 9.08 8.71 14.60
N GLY A 950 7.80 9.10 14.51
CA GLY A 950 7.28 10.37 15.00
C GLY A 950 7.44 10.52 16.53
N PHE A 951 7.19 9.46 17.31
CA PHE A 951 7.52 9.45 18.74
C PHE A 951 9.02 9.65 18.97
N ARG A 952 9.88 8.92 18.24
CA ARG A 952 11.35 8.99 18.38
C ARG A 952 11.88 10.40 18.18
N GLU A 953 11.48 11.03 17.08
CA GLU A 953 11.89 12.37 16.69
C GLU A 953 11.32 13.45 17.63
N SER A 954 10.00 13.41 17.94
CA SER A 954 9.34 14.44 18.76
C SER A 954 9.63 14.34 20.26
N ALA A 955 9.75 13.13 20.82
CA ALA A 955 10.04 12.93 22.25
C ALA A 955 11.55 12.94 22.56
N GLY A 956 12.41 12.81 21.54
CA GLY A 956 13.85 12.67 21.69
C GLY A 956 14.24 11.43 22.50
N LYS A 957 13.56 10.30 22.28
CA LYS A 957 13.68 9.03 23.02
C LYS A 957 13.74 7.87 22.03
N PRO A 958 14.70 6.92 22.14
CA PRO A 958 14.75 5.81 21.20
C PRO A 958 13.59 4.83 21.43
N VAL A 959 13.21 4.15 20.35
CA VAL A 959 12.13 3.18 20.30
C VAL A 959 12.57 1.96 19.49
N ALA A 960 12.05 0.79 19.86
CA ALA A 960 12.22 -0.45 19.12
C ALA A 960 10.92 -1.24 19.05
N LEU A 961 10.83 -2.10 18.05
CA LEU A 961 9.74 -3.04 17.81
C LEU A 961 10.30 -4.47 17.79
N PHE A 962 9.68 -5.36 18.57
CA PHE A 962 10.00 -6.79 18.60
C PHE A 962 8.84 -7.63 18.05
N THR A 963 9.17 -8.55 17.14
CA THR A 963 8.25 -9.37 16.34
C THR A 963 8.69 -10.85 16.34
N GLY A 964 7.88 -11.71 15.73
CA GLY A 964 8.06 -13.15 15.58
C GLY A 964 7.46 -13.60 14.25
N HIS A 965 6.72 -14.72 14.22
CA HIS A 965 5.85 -15.18 13.11
C HIS A 965 6.55 -15.58 11.80
N ALA A 966 7.53 -14.82 11.32
CA ALA A 966 8.27 -15.10 10.09
C ALA A 966 9.37 -16.17 10.26
N HIS A 967 9.50 -16.75 11.46
CA HIS A 967 10.50 -17.75 11.84
C HIS A 967 11.92 -17.45 11.32
N THR A 968 12.32 -16.19 11.37
CA THR A 968 13.52 -15.65 10.73
C THR A 968 14.16 -14.66 11.67
N ALA A 969 15.35 -14.96 12.16
CA ALA A 969 16.14 -13.99 12.93
C ALA A 969 16.50 -12.81 12.03
N ALA A 970 16.05 -11.60 12.37
CA ALA A 970 16.39 -10.39 11.64
C ALA A 970 16.46 -9.19 12.58
N ALA A 971 17.38 -8.29 12.29
CA ALA A 971 17.46 -6.97 12.90
C ALA A 971 17.74 -5.94 11.81
N GLY A 972 17.07 -4.80 11.88
CA GLY A 972 17.21 -3.70 10.92
C GLY A 972 16.60 -2.41 11.45
N ARG A 973 16.67 -1.35 10.65
CA ARG A 973 16.08 -0.05 11.01
C ARG A 973 15.31 0.54 9.84
N ALA A 974 14.21 1.19 10.17
CA ALA A 974 13.40 2.01 9.30
C ALA A 974 13.09 3.32 10.05
N ASP A 975 13.39 4.47 9.44
CA ASP A 975 13.21 5.81 10.04
C ASP A 975 13.70 5.98 11.51
N GLY A 976 14.82 5.32 11.84
CA GLY A 976 15.43 5.34 13.16
C GLY A 976 14.80 4.41 14.20
N VAL A 977 13.70 3.73 13.87
CA VAL A 977 13.10 2.65 14.67
C VAL A 977 13.93 1.39 14.48
N LEU A 978 14.30 0.72 15.58
CA LEU A 978 14.93 -0.61 15.51
C LEU A 978 13.84 -1.68 15.43
N GLU A 979 13.84 -2.46 14.37
CA GLU A 979 12.93 -3.61 14.20
C GLU A 979 13.70 -4.92 14.36
N VAL A 980 13.16 -5.83 15.18
CA VAL A 980 13.77 -7.12 15.51
C VAL A 980 12.75 -8.23 15.36
N THR A 981 12.96 -9.11 14.38
CA THR A 981 12.21 -10.37 14.27
C THR A 981 12.96 -11.46 15.01
N THR A 982 12.31 -11.99 16.06
CA THR A 982 12.86 -13.04 16.91
C THR A 982 12.94 -14.36 16.14
N PRO A 983 14.02 -15.15 16.24
CA PRO A 983 14.05 -16.52 15.71
C PRO A 983 12.95 -17.40 16.34
N ALA A 984 12.48 -18.38 15.56
CA ALA A 984 11.57 -19.40 16.06
C ALA A 984 12.26 -20.37 17.02
N VAL A 985 11.55 -20.90 18.01
CA VAL A 985 12.10 -21.89 18.94
C VAL A 985 11.80 -23.33 18.50
N GLY A 986 10.55 -23.62 18.13
CA GLY A 986 10.04 -24.99 17.95
C GLY A 986 9.46 -25.31 16.58
N LYS A 987 9.39 -24.34 15.66
CA LYS A 987 8.76 -24.46 14.34
C LYS A 987 9.76 -24.17 13.20
N THR A 988 9.60 -24.87 12.09
CA THR A 988 10.52 -24.82 10.95
C THR A 988 10.76 -23.38 10.47
N PRO A 989 12.00 -22.90 10.40
CA PRO A 989 12.34 -21.61 9.81
C PRO A 989 11.81 -21.45 8.37
N TYR A 990 11.44 -20.23 8.01
CA TYR A 990 10.92 -19.90 6.67
C TYR A 990 11.99 -19.36 5.74
N SER A 991 12.96 -18.61 6.26
CA SER A 991 14.13 -18.15 5.53
C SER A 991 15.17 -19.26 5.36
N SER A 992 16.10 -19.07 4.41
CA SER A 992 17.26 -19.94 4.26
C SER A 992 18.21 -19.80 5.44
N ALA A 993 18.97 -20.87 5.70
CA ALA A 993 19.93 -21.02 6.80
C ALA A 993 20.92 -19.83 6.95
N ASP A 994 21.28 -19.21 5.83
CA ASP A 994 22.20 -18.07 5.71
C ASP A 994 21.54 -16.69 5.91
N LYS A 995 20.20 -16.63 6.01
CA LYS A 995 19.38 -15.40 6.10
C LYS A 995 18.51 -15.36 7.35
N GLY A 996 19.00 -15.92 8.46
CA GLY A 996 18.27 -15.98 9.73
C GLY A 996 17.40 -17.22 9.92
N GLY A 997 17.47 -18.19 9.00
CA GLY A 997 16.68 -19.42 9.03
C GLY A 997 17.18 -20.47 10.03
N PHE A 998 17.17 -20.16 11.32
CA PHE A 998 17.60 -21.08 12.38
C PHE A 998 16.74 -20.98 13.64
N PHE A 999 16.77 -22.04 14.46
CA PHE A 999 16.11 -22.05 15.77
C PHE A 999 16.92 -21.24 16.78
N GLY A 1000 16.30 -20.38 17.59
CA GLY A 1000 17.03 -19.52 18.52
C GLY A 1000 16.18 -18.76 19.54
N TRP A 1001 16.84 -17.91 20.32
CA TRP A 1001 16.23 -16.94 21.25
C TRP A 1001 17.23 -15.81 21.57
N ASP A 1002 16.72 -14.64 21.93
CA ASP A 1002 17.57 -13.44 22.09
C ASP A 1002 17.76 -13.07 23.56
N LEU A 1003 19.01 -12.81 23.96
CA LEU A 1003 19.35 -12.15 25.22
C LEU A 1003 19.62 -10.68 24.94
N VAL A 1004 18.64 -9.82 25.22
CA VAL A 1004 18.72 -8.38 24.97
C VAL A 1004 19.21 -7.65 26.21
N GLY A 1005 20.16 -6.72 26.03
CA GLY A 1005 20.59 -5.79 27.05
C GLY A 1005 20.28 -4.35 26.68
N VAL A 1006 19.87 -3.61 27.69
CA VAL A 1006 19.36 -2.25 27.56
C VAL A 1006 20.24 -1.29 28.37
N ASP A 1007 20.65 -0.20 27.74
CA ASP A 1007 21.23 0.94 28.45
C ASP A 1007 20.13 1.63 29.28
N PRO A 1008 20.25 1.75 30.62
CA PRO A 1008 19.32 2.52 31.44
C PRO A 1008 19.36 4.04 31.19
N THR A 1009 20.34 4.53 30.44
CA THR A 1009 20.65 5.95 30.22
C THR A 1009 20.95 6.28 28.74
N PRO A 1010 20.03 5.93 27.81
CA PRO A 1010 20.29 6.04 26.38
C PRO A 1010 20.55 7.48 25.91
N GLY A 1011 21.28 7.60 24.80
CA GLY A 1011 21.48 8.84 24.08
C GLY A 1011 20.17 9.53 23.67
N ARG A 1012 20.20 10.86 23.58
CA ARG A 1012 19.05 11.68 23.14
C ARG A 1012 19.06 11.85 21.63
N ILE A 1013 17.93 11.56 21.00
CA ILE A 1013 17.68 11.93 19.60
C ILE A 1013 17.44 13.44 19.49
N GLN A 1014 17.95 14.04 18.41
CA GLN A 1014 17.62 15.40 17.98
C GLN A 1014 16.82 15.29 16.68
N SER A 1015 15.64 15.90 16.64
CA SER A 1015 14.76 15.84 15.45
C SER A 1015 15.46 16.40 14.21
N GLY A 1016 15.24 15.74 13.08
CA GLY A 1016 15.83 16.11 11.79
C GLY A 1016 17.33 15.85 11.66
N LEU A 1017 17.98 15.19 12.64
CA LEU A 1017 19.43 14.98 12.67
C LEU A 1017 19.83 13.51 12.92
N PRO A 1018 20.94 13.02 12.30
CA PRO A 1018 21.51 11.70 12.59
C PRO A 1018 21.82 11.55 14.08
N SER A 1019 21.52 10.37 14.65
CA SER A 1019 21.63 10.14 16.09
C SER A 1019 22.44 8.87 16.42
N PRO A 1020 23.72 8.78 15.97
CA PRO A 1020 24.54 7.57 16.08
C PRO A 1020 24.69 7.07 17.53
N ASP A 1021 24.87 7.99 18.48
CA ASP A 1021 25.02 7.72 19.93
C ASP A 1021 23.72 7.21 20.61
N SER A 1022 22.66 6.95 19.83
CA SER A 1022 21.41 6.35 20.31
C SER A 1022 21.17 4.94 19.79
N ARG A 1023 21.95 4.44 18.82
CA ARG A 1023 21.68 3.16 18.14
C ARG A 1023 21.93 1.94 19.02
N ASP A 1024 22.95 2.01 19.87
CA ASP A 1024 23.38 0.94 20.75
C ASP A 1024 22.57 0.86 22.04
N TRP A 1025 21.49 1.63 22.23
CA TRP A 1025 20.69 1.57 23.45
C TRP A 1025 20.12 0.17 23.74
N LEU A 1026 19.89 -0.61 22.68
CA LEU A 1026 19.65 -2.05 22.72
C LEU A 1026 20.78 -2.78 21.98
N THR A 1027 21.25 -3.86 22.58
CA THR A 1027 22.22 -4.81 22.01
C THR A 1027 21.87 -6.20 22.50
N ALA A 1028 21.96 -7.23 21.66
CA ALA A 1028 21.53 -8.58 21.97
C ALA A 1028 22.53 -9.65 21.52
N ARG A 1029 22.52 -10.78 22.24
CA ARG A 1029 23.02 -12.05 21.72
C ARG A 1029 21.84 -12.79 21.10
N VAL A 1030 21.89 -13.05 19.80
CA VAL A 1030 20.95 -13.93 19.09
C VAL A 1030 21.49 -15.35 19.23
N ASN A 1031 20.96 -16.11 20.18
CA ASN A 1031 21.52 -17.40 20.58
C ASN A 1031 20.84 -18.54 19.82
N PRO A 1032 21.54 -19.25 18.92
CA PRO A 1032 20.95 -20.39 18.24
C PRO A 1032 20.84 -21.62 19.13
N LEU A 1033 19.78 -22.39 18.94
CA LEU A 1033 19.51 -23.67 19.60
C LEU A 1033 20.18 -24.82 18.81
N ILE A 1034 21.48 -25.00 19.07
CA ILE A 1034 22.34 -26.02 18.45
C ILE A 1034 22.90 -27.00 19.48
N ASP A 1035 23.14 -28.24 19.04
CA ASP A 1035 23.78 -29.29 19.84
C ASP A 1035 25.23 -29.57 19.41
N LYS A 1036 25.67 -28.95 18.30
CA LYS A 1036 27.01 -29.12 17.76
C LYS A 1036 27.45 -27.88 16.98
N VAL A 1037 28.75 -27.56 17.09
CA VAL A 1037 29.47 -26.66 16.19
C VAL A 1037 30.50 -27.48 15.42
N SER A 1038 30.60 -27.26 14.10
CA SER A 1038 31.69 -27.78 13.27
C SER A 1038 32.53 -26.62 12.76
N LEU A 1039 33.85 -26.79 12.70
CA LEU A 1039 34.81 -25.75 12.35
C LEU A 1039 35.67 -26.21 11.17
N ALA A 1040 35.62 -25.49 10.06
CA ALA A 1040 36.45 -25.71 8.87
C ALA A 1040 37.64 -24.75 8.90
N VAL A 1041 38.82 -25.29 9.19
CA VAL A 1041 40.11 -24.57 9.23
C VAL A 1041 41.15 -25.43 8.50
N PRO A 1042 42.00 -24.85 7.63
CA PRO A 1042 43.09 -25.59 7.01
C PRO A 1042 44.11 -26.02 8.08
N GLY A 1043 44.45 -27.31 8.12
CA GLY A 1043 45.42 -27.83 9.09
C GLY A 1043 46.85 -27.30 8.88
N MET A 1044 47.17 -26.80 7.67
CA MET A 1044 48.48 -26.23 7.35
C MET A 1044 48.38 -25.09 6.32
N LEU A 1045 49.16 -24.02 6.51
CA LEU A 1045 49.36 -22.93 5.54
C LEU A 1045 50.84 -22.52 5.52
N ALA A 1046 51.35 -22.08 4.37
CA ALA A 1046 52.66 -21.42 4.30
C ALA A 1046 52.55 -19.97 4.81
N ALA A 1047 53.59 -19.46 5.47
CA ALA A 1047 53.63 -18.05 5.84
C ALA A 1047 53.49 -17.14 4.60
N GLY A 1048 52.59 -16.17 4.67
CA GLY A 1048 52.17 -15.31 3.55
C GLY A 1048 50.95 -15.81 2.77
N ALA A 1049 50.49 -17.06 2.99
CA ALA A 1049 49.27 -17.57 2.38
C ALA A 1049 48.02 -17.22 3.22
N SER A 1050 46.87 -17.15 2.55
CA SER A 1050 45.56 -16.97 3.17
C SER A 1050 44.59 -18.06 2.71
N ALA A 1051 43.59 -18.36 3.54
CA ALA A 1051 42.50 -19.27 3.23
C ALA A 1051 41.24 -18.83 3.97
N GLU A 1052 40.07 -19.24 3.50
CA GLU A 1052 38.82 -19.03 4.22
C GLU A 1052 38.71 -19.97 5.42
N VAL A 1053 38.04 -19.51 6.47
CA VAL A 1053 37.54 -20.36 7.56
C VAL A 1053 36.05 -20.16 7.72
N SER A 1054 35.36 -21.23 8.10
CA SER A 1054 33.92 -21.18 8.35
C SER A 1054 33.54 -22.06 9.52
N ALA A 1055 32.44 -21.70 10.17
CA ALA A 1055 31.84 -22.46 11.25
C ALA A 1055 30.39 -22.75 10.90
N THR A 1056 29.91 -23.95 11.25
CA THR A 1056 28.52 -24.35 11.06
C THR A 1056 27.91 -24.83 12.37
N GLY A 1057 26.68 -24.38 12.64
CA GLY A 1057 25.86 -24.83 13.75
C GLY A 1057 24.94 -25.94 13.26
N THR A 1058 24.72 -26.96 14.09
CA THR A 1058 23.82 -28.07 13.78
C THR A 1058 22.82 -28.27 14.91
N ASN A 1059 21.54 -28.40 14.54
CA ASN A 1059 20.50 -28.99 15.38
C ASN A 1059 20.23 -30.40 14.84
N THR A 1060 20.81 -31.40 15.48
CA THR A 1060 20.80 -32.80 15.04
C THR A 1060 19.40 -33.41 15.13
N ALA A 1061 18.57 -32.96 16.09
CA ALA A 1061 17.21 -33.45 16.27
C ALA A 1061 16.27 -33.07 15.10
N PHE A 1062 16.47 -31.89 14.50
CA PHE A 1062 15.74 -31.47 13.29
C PHE A 1062 16.46 -31.82 11.99
N GLY A 1063 17.78 -32.00 12.03
CA GLY A 1063 18.63 -32.14 10.84
C GLY A 1063 18.99 -30.80 10.19
N LEU A 1064 18.81 -29.67 10.88
CA LEU A 1064 19.18 -28.35 10.38
C LEU A 1064 20.69 -28.10 10.56
N THR A 1065 21.35 -27.58 9.54
CA THR A 1065 22.72 -27.06 9.62
C THR A 1065 22.80 -25.72 8.90
N PHE A 1066 23.48 -24.74 9.50
CA PHE A 1066 23.56 -23.36 9.00
C PHE A 1066 24.93 -22.73 9.32
N PRO A 1067 25.38 -21.72 8.54
CA PRO A 1067 26.62 -21.01 8.84
C PRO A 1067 26.48 -20.16 10.11
N LEU A 1068 27.46 -20.23 11.01
CA LEU A 1068 27.54 -19.37 12.20
C LEU A 1068 28.18 -18.04 11.81
N ARG A 1069 27.32 -17.08 11.47
CA ARG A 1069 27.57 -15.67 11.16
C ARG A 1069 26.29 -14.87 11.43
N TYR A 1070 26.37 -13.54 11.44
CA TYR A 1070 25.21 -12.66 11.47
C TYR A 1070 24.05 -13.18 10.58
N PRO A 1071 22.80 -13.25 11.10
CA PRO A 1071 22.34 -12.70 12.38
C PRO A 1071 22.54 -13.62 13.60
N ALA A 1072 23.14 -14.80 13.47
CA ALA A 1072 23.48 -15.63 14.64
C ALA A 1072 24.72 -15.09 15.37
N SER A 1073 24.64 -14.92 16.69
CA SER A 1073 25.78 -14.48 17.49
C SER A 1073 26.89 -15.54 17.55
N VAL A 1074 28.01 -15.26 16.90
CA VAL A 1074 29.19 -16.14 16.84
C VAL A 1074 30.44 -15.46 17.35
N THR A 1075 31.13 -16.08 18.31
CA THR A 1075 32.37 -15.54 18.89
C THR A 1075 33.56 -16.37 18.44
N TRP A 1076 34.53 -15.70 17.81
CA TRP A 1076 35.79 -16.26 17.32
C TRP A 1076 36.93 -15.84 18.24
N SER A 1077 37.73 -16.81 18.65
CA SER A 1077 38.82 -16.63 19.61
C SER A 1077 39.96 -17.60 19.29
N GLY A 1078 41.02 -17.58 20.10
CA GLY A 1078 42.16 -18.47 19.93
C GLY A 1078 43.18 -18.32 21.04
N ASP A 1079 44.31 -18.99 20.87
CA ASP A 1079 45.48 -18.78 21.73
C ASP A 1079 46.19 -17.45 21.41
N ARG A 1080 47.29 -17.17 22.13
CA ARG A 1080 48.07 -15.93 21.94
C ARG A 1080 48.79 -15.82 20.58
N ALA A 1081 48.79 -16.88 19.79
CA ALA A 1081 49.39 -16.91 18.46
C ALA A 1081 48.38 -16.60 17.35
N LEU A 1082 47.08 -16.63 17.64
CA LEU A 1082 46.03 -16.06 16.78
C LEU A 1082 45.78 -14.58 17.13
N ALA A 1083 45.59 -13.74 16.12
CA ALA A 1083 44.96 -12.44 16.28
C ALA A 1083 43.65 -12.40 15.49
N VAL A 1084 42.52 -12.25 16.18
CA VAL A 1084 41.22 -11.98 15.55
C VAL A 1084 41.07 -10.47 15.35
N VAL A 1085 40.56 -10.06 14.19
CA VAL A 1085 40.29 -8.66 13.82
C VAL A 1085 38.95 -8.54 13.09
N GLU A 1086 38.34 -7.37 13.20
CA GLU A 1086 36.97 -7.11 12.68
C GLU A 1086 36.97 -6.32 11.38
N SER A 1087 38.15 -5.99 10.84
CA SER A 1087 38.28 -5.30 9.55
C SER A 1087 39.59 -5.59 8.86
N ALA A 1088 39.54 -5.68 7.52
CA ALA A 1088 40.71 -5.84 6.65
C ALA A 1088 41.82 -4.79 6.93
N GLY A 1089 41.47 -3.57 7.34
CA GLY A 1089 42.42 -2.51 7.71
C GLY A 1089 43.29 -2.84 8.92
N GLN A 1090 42.78 -3.63 9.87
CA GLN A 1090 43.50 -4.05 11.08
C GLN A 1090 44.49 -5.20 10.82
N VAL A 1091 44.28 -6.00 9.76
CA VAL A 1091 45.07 -7.22 9.46
C VAL A 1091 46.58 -6.95 9.42
N LYS A 1092 47.00 -5.91 8.69
CA LYS A 1092 48.42 -5.52 8.57
C LYS A 1092 49.04 -5.08 9.90
N ALA A 1093 48.26 -4.48 10.80
CA ALA A 1093 48.72 -4.07 12.12
C ALA A 1093 48.80 -5.27 13.08
N ALA A 1094 47.81 -6.18 13.04
CA ALA A 1094 47.81 -7.41 13.82
C ALA A 1094 48.97 -8.33 13.45
N ALA A 1095 49.24 -8.52 12.15
CA ALA A 1095 50.34 -9.36 11.65
C ALA A 1095 51.73 -8.91 12.13
N ARG A 1096 51.91 -7.62 12.45
CA ARG A 1096 53.18 -7.07 12.98
C ARG A 1096 53.42 -7.33 14.47
N ARG A 1097 52.40 -7.74 15.23
CA ARG A 1097 52.52 -7.97 16.68
C ARG A 1097 53.49 -9.14 16.96
N HIS A 1098 54.30 -9.04 18.01
CA HIS A 1098 55.22 -10.11 18.38
C HIS A 1098 54.44 -11.33 18.91
N GLY A 1099 54.75 -12.53 18.42
CA GLY A 1099 54.07 -13.79 18.79
C GLY A 1099 52.90 -14.21 17.90
N VAL A 1100 52.36 -13.33 17.04
CA VAL A 1100 51.22 -13.66 16.16
C VAL A 1100 51.67 -14.54 14.98
N VAL A 1101 51.17 -15.78 14.95
CA VAL A 1101 51.37 -16.80 13.91
C VAL A 1101 50.35 -16.67 12.78
N ALA A 1102 49.11 -16.31 13.09
CA ALA A 1102 48.05 -16.10 12.09
C ALA A 1102 47.10 -14.96 12.48
N VAL A 1103 46.44 -14.35 11.49
CA VAL A 1103 45.41 -13.33 11.67
C VAL A 1103 44.10 -13.81 11.04
N LEU A 1104 43.01 -13.81 11.80
CA LEU A 1104 41.66 -14.05 11.31
C LEU A 1104 40.93 -12.72 11.14
N ASP A 1105 40.51 -12.40 9.92
CA ASP A 1105 39.66 -11.26 9.59
C ASP A 1105 38.19 -11.67 9.49
N LEU A 1106 37.39 -11.22 10.44
CA LEU A 1106 35.97 -11.53 10.51
C LEU A 1106 35.16 -10.84 9.41
N SER A 1107 35.64 -9.70 8.87
CA SER A 1107 34.95 -8.99 7.79
C SER A 1107 34.99 -9.72 6.44
N SER A 1108 35.90 -10.70 6.29
CA SER A 1108 36.07 -11.49 5.07
C SER A 1108 36.03 -13.02 5.29
N GLY A 1109 35.99 -13.49 6.54
CA GLY A 1109 36.23 -14.90 6.87
C GLY A 1109 37.68 -15.36 6.59
N GLY A 1110 38.59 -14.43 6.29
CA GLY A 1110 39.94 -14.73 5.82
C GLY A 1110 40.95 -14.98 6.94
N LEU A 1111 41.53 -16.18 6.97
CA LEU A 1111 42.65 -16.54 7.84
C LEU A 1111 43.98 -16.39 7.08
N THR A 1112 44.84 -15.48 7.51
CA THR A 1112 46.15 -15.20 6.92
C THR A 1112 47.28 -15.69 7.81
N ALA A 1113 48.15 -16.55 7.27
CA ALA A 1113 49.33 -17.07 7.93
C ALA A 1113 50.48 -16.04 7.91
N VAL A 1114 51.05 -15.72 9.08
CA VAL A 1114 52.00 -14.62 9.25
C VAL A 1114 53.44 -15.10 9.37
N ARG A 1115 53.69 -16.13 10.19
CA ARG A 1115 55.05 -16.66 10.46
C ARG A 1115 54.98 -18.11 10.96
N PRO A 1116 56.07 -18.90 10.85
CA PRO A 1116 56.07 -20.29 11.27
C PRO A 1116 55.69 -20.48 12.74
N GLY A 1117 54.88 -21.51 13.02
CA GLY A 1117 54.38 -21.81 14.36
C GLY A 1117 53.05 -22.57 14.32
N GLN A 1118 52.34 -22.60 15.44
CA GLN A 1118 50.96 -23.08 15.52
C GLN A 1118 50.07 -22.02 16.14
N ALA A 1119 48.81 -21.98 15.73
CA ALA A 1119 47.77 -21.15 16.31
C ALA A 1119 46.49 -21.96 16.46
N MET A 1120 45.95 -22.02 17.67
CA MET A 1120 44.63 -22.56 17.95
C MET A 1120 43.56 -21.52 17.62
N ILE A 1121 42.56 -21.93 16.85
CA ILE A 1121 41.36 -21.15 16.51
C ILE A 1121 40.16 -21.84 17.16
N THR A 1122 39.36 -21.07 17.87
CA THR A 1122 38.18 -21.53 18.62
C THR A 1122 36.97 -20.70 18.19
N VAL A 1123 35.86 -21.36 17.90
CA VAL A 1123 34.58 -20.72 17.62
C VAL A 1123 33.55 -21.19 18.66
N SER A 1124 32.70 -20.28 19.13
CA SER A 1124 31.64 -20.57 20.10
C SER A 1124 30.35 -19.84 19.75
N SER A 1125 29.22 -20.52 19.92
CA SER A 1125 27.88 -19.98 19.74
C SER A 1125 26.90 -20.72 20.65
N GLY A 1126 26.01 -20.01 21.33
CA GLY A 1126 25.21 -20.57 22.42
C GLY A 1126 26.09 -21.15 23.54
N ASP A 1127 25.78 -22.38 23.96
CA ASP A 1127 26.57 -23.17 24.91
C ASP A 1127 27.60 -24.11 24.24
N GLN A 1128 27.72 -24.06 22.90
CA GLN A 1128 28.58 -24.93 22.10
C GLN A 1128 29.87 -24.24 21.66
N SER A 1129 30.94 -25.03 21.50
CA SER A 1129 32.21 -24.55 20.93
C SER A 1129 32.99 -25.65 20.20
N ALA A 1130 33.80 -25.24 19.23
CA ALA A 1130 34.73 -26.10 18.50
C ALA A 1130 36.10 -25.43 18.38
N SER A 1131 37.18 -26.21 18.34
CA SER A 1131 38.55 -25.71 18.18
C SER A 1131 39.35 -26.52 17.17
N ALA A 1132 40.22 -25.85 16.42
CA ALA A 1132 41.12 -26.42 15.44
C ALA A 1132 42.51 -25.77 15.53
N THR A 1133 43.56 -26.49 15.14
CA THR A 1133 44.94 -25.97 15.15
C THR A 1133 45.44 -25.78 13.72
N LEU A 1134 45.78 -24.53 13.38
CA LEU A 1134 46.56 -24.23 12.17
C LEU A 1134 48.05 -24.45 12.46
N THR A 1135 48.75 -25.16 11.58
CA THR A 1135 50.22 -25.15 11.52
C THR A 1135 50.70 -24.24 10.40
N VAL A 1136 51.48 -23.20 10.74
CA VAL A 1136 52.12 -22.34 9.75
C VAL A 1136 53.54 -22.83 9.47
N THR A 1137 53.85 -23.08 8.21
CA THR A 1137 55.20 -23.44 7.74
C THR A 1137 55.97 -22.23 7.22
N ALA A 1138 57.29 -22.36 7.08
CA ALA A 1138 58.10 -21.36 6.42
C ALA A 1138 57.72 -21.26 4.93
N SER A 1139 57.70 -20.03 4.40
CA SER A 1139 57.68 -19.79 2.96
C SER A 1139 58.94 -20.43 2.35
N HIS A 1140 58.77 -21.20 1.27
CA HIS A 1140 59.88 -21.75 0.49
C HIS A 1140 60.40 -20.74 -0.55
#